data_AF-A0A9W8IWS4-F1
#
_entry.id   AF-A0A9W8IWS4-F1
#
_cell.length_a   1.000
_cell.length_b   1.000
_cell.length_c   1.000
_cell.angle_alpha   90.00
_cell.angle_beta   90.00
_cell.angle_gamma   90.00
#
_symmetry.space_group_name_H-M   'P 1'
#
loop_
_entity.id
_entity.type
_entity.pdbx_description
1 polymer ?
#
loop_
_entity_poly.entity_id
_entity_poly.type
_entity_poly.pdbx_seq_one_letter_code
_entity_poly.pdbx_strand_id
1 'polypeptide(L)'
;MAPVLGSHTVVPSTWCALIAAQYGITEADIERFNKNTYKWKGCAGLQANAVICVSSGTPPPIPVNPNLQCGPESPGNKTCPLNVCCSAYGFCGLTSEFCQAAPNGDPCLSNCGTPTPRTCGGSQLKRKVGYYAGWAARRSCQPFKPENLNLEGWTGVIFAFATISQSNEITLASADEQLLRDTVNLKNRWPNLEVTIAVGGWTFSMEDPTKTLFTQMISTRANRAKFITSVQNFLSKYSLDGIDIDMEYPAAMERQGPAEDAPNLTAFFSEIKTALGSKVVSVAAPAGYWFLRGFEINKIVKDVTYINMMSYDFHGPWDLAVQGEDGTAKPHTSSKDIMDAIVLYTRAGVDLGKVNLGLAWYGRTYAVGGCKGTGCLMSGGGKPGPCTGESSIKSQTEIWNEIKDAKITPTYDSNTHTYWYNKDGDFVTYDDTKSWNHKTDMAGRYCFGGTFVWSLDQGTPSDPPPPEPEFEVGCIHKVPSQEFLGHCLKMVNDIFDTNQTTATALRPFGCYKDCCLYLGLGEYKNVQIRAKEVKEAALSILNTCHGPGPSRRGVQRRAPTLAALVPVIIAKWTMIAAANIATVIIGAIVWTLVQFFKNWNDDEERGEFVLTTVKETREKYPEFNIIMAHSDHTPSFEEPCYHRHVEFDRPFPHGTYGYEIYLTRRGNFTLKGDGGYINWAWSGYISEDPNNKKQLAVHAPGAGYGYAAPVQGKYVENGQTKSIELAVSLG
;
A
#
# COMPACT_ATOMS: atom_id res chain seq x y z
N MET A 1 41.57 -31.22 12.72
CA MET A 1 40.62 -31.77 11.73
C MET A 1 40.65 -33.28 11.90
N ALA A 2 39.57 -33.90 12.36
CA ALA A 2 39.46 -35.35 12.42
C ALA A 2 39.38 -35.92 10.98
N PRO A 3 39.89 -37.13 10.71
CA PRO A 3 39.98 -37.64 9.34
C PRO A 3 38.59 -37.97 8.79
N VAL A 4 38.32 -37.55 7.56
CA VAL A 4 37.16 -38.01 6.77
C VAL A 4 37.41 -39.48 6.46
N LEU A 5 36.75 -40.39 7.19
CA LEU A 5 36.77 -41.82 6.87
C LEU A 5 35.90 -42.02 5.60
N GLY A 6 36.53 -42.46 4.50
CA GLY A 6 35.93 -42.94 3.24
C GLY A 6 34.88 -42.05 2.55
N SER A 7 35.25 -41.39 1.45
CA SER A 7 34.31 -40.76 0.50
C SER A 7 34.40 -41.36 -0.90
N HIS A 8 33.31 -41.27 -1.67
CA HIS A 8 33.23 -41.72 -3.06
C HIS A 8 32.63 -40.61 -3.94
N THR A 9 33.22 -40.37 -5.11
CA THR A 9 32.66 -39.48 -6.13
C THR A 9 31.83 -40.31 -7.10
N VAL A 10 30.52 -40.06 -7.14
CA VAL A 10 29.60 -40.78 -8.03
C VAL A 10 29.95 -40.51 -9.48
N VAL A 11 30.10 -41.56 -10.29
CA VAL A 11 30.31 -41.44 -11.75
C VAL A 11 29.00 -41.73 -12.51
N PRO A 12 28.82 -41.22 -13.73
CA PRO A 12 27.64 -41.51 -14.53
C PRO A 12 27.36 -43.03 -14.62
N SER A 13 26.08 -43.41 -14.59
CA SER A 13 25.61 -44.81 -14.67
C SER A 13 25.99 -45.73 -13.51
N THR A 14 26.38 -45.18 -12.35
CA THR A 14 26.47 -45.94 -11.09
C THR A 14 25.25 -45.72 -10.20
N TRP A 15 24.90 -46.71 -9.39
CA TRP A 15 23.83 -46.66 -8.38
C TRP A 15 24.34 -47.20 -7.05
N CYS A 16 23.63 -46.94 -5.96
CA CYS A 16 24.10 -47.26 -4.61
C CYS A 16 24.49 -48.73 -4.42
N ALA A 17 23.78 -49.70 -5.00
CA ALA A 17 24.14 -51.11 -4.86
C ALA A 17 25.56 -51.43 -5.37
N LEU A 18 25.97 -50.83 -6.50
CA LEU A 18 27.32 -51.00 -7.05
C LEU A 18 28.39 -50.37 -6.15
N ILE A 19 28.10 -49.17 -5.65
CA ILE A 19 28.99 -48.46 -4.72
C ILE A 19 29.11 -49.25 -3.42
N ALA A 20 27.98 -49.73 -2.88
CA ALA A 20 27.94 -50.51 -1.65
C ALA A 20 28.77 -51.79 -1.77
N ALA A 21 28.64 -52.52 -2.89
CA ALA A 21 29.44 -53.70 -3.19
C ALA A 21 30.94 -53.39 -3.29
N GLN A 22 31.32 -52.26 -3.91
CA GLN A 22 32.73 -51.83 -4.03
C GLN A 22 33.40 -51.63 -2.66
N TYR A 23 32.65 -51.15 -1.66
CA TYR A 23 33.18 -50.85 -0.33
C TYR A 23 32.80 -51.91 0.73
N GLY A 24 32.12 -52.99 0.36
CA GLY A 24 31.71 -54.05 1.28
C GLY A 24 30.68 -53.60 2.33
N ILE A 25 29.81 -52.64 1.97
CA ILE A 25 28.75 -52.08 2.82
C ILE A 25 27.37 -52.35 2.20
N THR A 26 26.29 -51.94 2.87
CA THR A 26 24.92 -52.02 2.33
C THR A 26 24.43 -50.67 1.81
N GLU A 27 23.39 -50.66 0.97
CA GLU A 27 22.73 -49.40 0.55
C GLU A 27 22.14 -48.64 1.76
N ALA A 28 21.65 -49.38 2.76
CA ALA A 28 21.18 -48.79 4.02
C ALA A 28 22.31 -48.10 4.80
N ASP A 29 23.54 -48.59 4.70
CA ASP A 29 24.70 -47.91 5.27
C ASP A 29 25.01 -46.62 4.52
N ILE A 30 24.97 -46.62 3.18
CA ILE A 30 25.14 -45.39 2.37
C ILE A 30 24.10 -44.35 2.75
N GLU A 31 22.82 -44.73 2.83
CA GLU A 31 21.74 -43.85 3.27
C GLU A 31 22.00 -43.27 4.66
N ARG A 32 22.41 -44.12 5.61
CA ARG A 32 22.71 -43.70 6.98
C ARG A 32 23.91 -42.75 7.04
N PHE A 33 24.97 -43.01 6.29
CA PHE A 33 26.19 -42.19 6.29
C PHE A 33 25.96 -40.83 5.63
N ASN A 34 25.06 -40.73 4.65
CA ASN A 34 24.81 -39.50 3.89
C ASN A 34 23.61 -38.69 4.37
N LYS A 35 22.98 -39.08 5.48
CA LYS A 35 21.84 -38.34 6.05
C LYS A 35 22.10 -36.83 6.25
N ASN A 36 23.36 -36.46 6.50
CA ASN A 36 23.78 -35.07 6.69
C ASN A 36 24.61 -34.51 5.51
N THR A 37 24.75 -35.26 4.41
CA THR A 37 25.43 -34.79 3.20
C THR A 37 24.53 -33.79 2.47
N TYR A 38 25.10 -32.64 2.12
CA TYR A 38 24.37 -31.56 1.45
C TYR A 38 23.75 -32.05 0.13
N LYS A 39 22.47 -31.73 -0.09
CA LYS A 39 21.65 -32.17 -1.24
C LYS A 39 21.58 -33.70 -1.42
N TRP A 40 21.77 -34.50 -0.37
CA TRP A 40 21.52 -35.95 -0.44
C TRP A 40 20.05 -36.24 -0.77
N LYS A 41 19.80 -36.91 -1.91
CA LYS A 41 18.45 -37.28 -2.39
C LYS A 41 18.12 -38.76 -2.21
N GLY A 42 18.93 -39.48 -1.44
CA GLY A 42 18.85 -40.92 -1.30
C GLY A 42 19.38 -41.67 -2.53
N CYS A 43 19.48 -42.97 -2.39
CA CYS A 43 20.01 -43.89 -3.38
C CYS A 43 19.19 -43.94 -4.68
N ALA A 44 17.88 -43.67 -4.59
CA ALA A 44 17.00 -43.54 -5.75
C ALA A 44 17.25 -42.24 -6.55
N GLY A 45 17.85 -41.22 -5.92
CA GLY A 45 18.13 -39.91 -6.51
C GLY A 45 19.62 -39.62 -6.65
N LEU A 46 20.46 -40.65 -6.77
CA LEU A 46 21.91 -40.52 -6.78
C LEU A 46 22.40 -39.62 -7.93
N GLN A 47 23.14 -38.56 -7.60
CA GLN A 47 23.58 -37.54 -8.55
C GLN A 47 25.02 -37.79 -9.02
N ALA A 48 25.26 -37.74 -10.33
CA ALA A 48 26.62 -37.81 -10.87
C ALA A 48 27.48 -36.65 -10.33
N ASN A 49 28.75 -36.93 -10.07
CA ASN A 49 29.76 -36.06 -9.46
C ASN A 49 29.49 -35.66 -7.99
N ALA A 50 28.42 -36.14 -7.37
CA ALA A 50 28.23 -35.96 -5.94
C ALA A 50 29.33 -36.72 -5.17
N VAL A 51 29.88 -36.07 -4.14
CA VAL A 51 30.79 -36.73 -3.20
C VAL A 51 29.95 -37.22 -2.02
N ILE A 52 29.96 -38.53 -1.79
CA ILE A 52 29.16 -39.21 -0.77
C ILE A 52 30.04 -39.93 0.24
N CYS A 53 29.57 -40.08 1.47
CA CYS A 53 30.20 -40.90 2.50
C CYS A 53 30.00 -42.39 2.21
N VAL A 54 31.07 -43.17 2.32
CA VAL A 54 31.02 -44.65 2.30
C VAL A 54 31.45 -45.25 3.64
N SER A 55 31.59 -44.41 4.67
CA SER A 55 31.73 -44.81 6.06
C SER A 55 31.17 -43.74 7.00
N SER A 56 31.07 -44.03 8.30
CA SER A 56 30.62 -43.04 9.29
C SER A 56 31.65 -41.92 9.47
N GLY A 57 31.22 -40.66 9.49
CA GLY A 57 32.12 -39.53 9.69
C GLY A 57 31.48 -38.17 9.46
N THR A 58 32.32 -37.17 9.20
CA THR A 58 31.87 -35.83 8.80
C THR A 58 31.50 -35.84 7.32
N PRO A 59 30.41 -35.19 6.90
CA PRO A 59 30.06 -35.06 5.49
C PRO A 59 31.20 -34.45 4.66
N PRO A 60 31.29 -34.77 3.36
CA PRO A 60 32.27 -34.15 2.48
C PRO A 60 32.05 -32.64 2.41
N PRO A 61 33.12 -31.84 2.19
CA PRO A 61 32.99 -30.41 1.95
C PRO A 61 32.04 -30.13 0.79
N ILE A 62 31.21 -29.10 0.91
CA ILE A 62 30.34 -28.65 -0.17
C ILE A 62 31.22 -28.06 -1.29
N PRO A 63 31.09 -28.53 -2.54
CA PRO A 63 31.82 -27.97 -3.66
C PRO A 63 31.49 -26.47 -3.83
N VAL A 64 32.52 -25.64 -3.94
CA VAL A 64 32.36 -24.20 -4.15
C VAL A 64 32.38 -23.91 -5.65
N ASN A 65 31.34 -23.24 -6.14
CA ASN A 65 31.23 -22.74 -7.51
C ASN A 65 31.38 -21.21 -7.50
N PRO A 66 32.44 -20.66 -8.14
CA PRO A 66 32.72 -19.23 -8.13
C PRO A 66 31.66 -18.37 -8.82
N ASN A 67 30.80 -18.96 -9.65
CA ASN A 67 29.76 -18.24 -10.39
C ASN A 67 28.46 -18.05 -9.59
N LEU A 68 28.31 -18.74 -8.44
CA LEU A 68 27.12 -18.61 -7.61
C LEU A 68 27.18 -17.36 -6.75
N GLN A 69 26.04 -16.68 -6.64
CA GLN A 69 25.90 -15.42 -5.92
C GLN A 69 25.62 -15.63 -4.44
N CYS A 70 24.96 -16.73 -4.08
CA CYS A 70 24.52 -17.01 -2.71
C CYS A 70 24.41 -18.50 -2.41
N GLY A 71 24.29 -18.80 -1.11
CA GLY A 71 24.04 -20.15 -0.60
C GLY A 71 25.31 -20.99 -0.41
N PRO A 72 25.17 -22.25 0.07
CA PRO A 72 26.31 -23.03 0.57
C PRO A 72 27.38 -23.38 -0.48
N GLU A 73 27.00 -23.39 -1.76
CA GLU A 73 27.90 -23.65 -2.89
C GLU A 73 28.57 -22.37 -3.41
N SER A 74 28.21 -21.18 -2.90
CA SER A 74 28.84 -19.91 -3.29
C SER A 74 30.13 -19.63 -2.51
N PRO A 75 31.06 -18.81 -3.06
CA PRO A 75 32.30 -18.46 -2.36
C PRO A 75 32.03 -17.78 -1.01
N GLY A 76 32.37 -18.45 0.08
CA GLY A 76 32.16 -17.94 1.44
C GLY A 76 30.72 -18.04 1.94
N ASN A 77 29.86 -18.83 1.30
CA ASN A 77 28.45 -19.01 1.69
C ASN A 77 27.70 -17.67 1.81
N LYS A 78 27.77 -16.86 0.74
CA LYS A 78 27.22 -15.50 0.72
C LYS A 78 25.70 -15.51 0.81
N THR A 79 25.15 -14.43 1.36
CA THR A 79 23.74 -14.11 1.29
C THR A 79 23.48 -13.08 0.20
N CYS A 80 22.24 -13.02 -0.27
CA CYS A 80 21.86 -12.02 -1.27
C CYS A 80 21.77 -10.62 -0.66
N PRO A 81 22.21 -9.57 -1.39
CA PRO A 81 21.99 -8.17 -1.00
C PRO A 81 20.50 -7.89 -0.77
N LEU A 82 20.19 -6.96 0.13
CA LEU A 82 18.82 -6.54 0.47
C LEU A 82 17.90 -7.69 0.93
N ASN A 83 18.49 -8.82 1.36
CA ASN A 83 17.79 -10.05 1.71
C ASN A 83 16.87 -10.58 0.61
N VAL A 84 17.20 -10.36 -0.67
CA VAL A 84 16.48 -11.00 -1.79
C VAL A 84 16.63 -12.53 -1.74
N CYS A 85 15.75 -13.22 -2.45
CA CYS A 85 15.68 -14.67 -2.39
C CYS A 85 16.95 -15.27 -2.99
N CYS A 86 17.53 -16.22 -2.28
CA CYS A 86 18.56 -17.08 -2.84
C CYS A 86 17.88 -18.31 -3.44
N SER A 87 17.84 -18.39 -4.77
CA SER A 87 17.19 -19.49 -5.47
C SER A 87 17.84 -20.84 -5.14
N ALA A 88 17.13 -21.93 -5.43
CA ALA A 88 17.66 -23.29 -5.31
C ALA A 88 18.97 -23.51 -6.11
N TYR A 89 19.21 -22.66 -7.11
CA TYR A 89 20.37 -22.67 -7.99
C TYR A 89 21.49 -21.71 -7.54
N GLY A 90 21.37 -21.03 -6.41
CA GLY A 90 22.41 -20.15 -5.87
C GLY A 90 22.50 -18.76 -6.51
N PHE A 91 21.38 -18.28 -7.09
CA PHE A 91 21.28 -16.93 -7.67
C PHE A 91 20.32 -16.05 -6.88
N CYS A 92 20.59 -14.75 -6.86
CA CYS A 92 19.78 -13.76 -6.14
C CYS A 92 18.70 -13.17 -7.03
N GLY A 93 17.47 -13.10 -6.53
CA GLY A 93 16.37 -12.46 -7.25
C GLY A 93 15.12 -12.24 -6.40
N LEU A 94 14.16 -11.54 -6.99
CA LEU A 94 12.92 -11.09 -6.33
C LEU A 94 11.67 -11.84 -6.76
N THR A 95 11.72 -12.47 -7.94
CA THR A 95 10.55 -13.09 -8.55
C THR A 95 10.29 -14.49 -7.99
N SER A 96 9.12 -15.05 -8.30
CA SER A 96 8.71 -16.39 -7.86
C SER A 96 9.75 -17.46 -8.18
N GLU A 97 10.43 -17.35 -9.31
CA GLU A 97 11.43 -18.30 -9.80
C GLU A 97 12.64 -18.38 -8.86
N PHE A 98 12.92 -17.31 -8.11
CA PHE A 98 14.00 -17.27 -7.11
C PHE A 98 13.49 -17.60 -5.70
N CYS A 99 12.25 -17.23 -5.40
CA CYS A 99 11.70 -17.29 -4.05
C CYS A 99 10.99 -18.60 -3.71
N GLN A 100 10.72 -19.46 -4.69
CA GLN A 100 10.04 -20.75 -4.52
C GLN A 100 10.99 -21.93 -4.72
N ALA A 101 10.50 -23.15 -4.43
CA ALA A 101 11.23 -24.37 -4.76
C ALA A 101 11.36 -24.52 -6.28
N ALA A 102 12.51 -25.03 -6.72
CA ALA A 102 12.75 -25.33 -8.12
C ALA A 102 11.90 -26.51 -8.61
N PRO A 103 11.66 -26.64 -9.93
CA PRO A 103 10.89 -27.76 -10.50
C PRO A 103 11.44 -29.15 -10.17
N ASN A 104 12.73 -29.24 -9.85
CA ASN A 104 13.41 -30.48 -9.46
C ASN A 104 13.26 -30.80 -7.95
N GLY A 105 12.42 -30.05 -7.23
CA GLY A 105 12.14 -30.20 -5.80
C GLY A 105 13.17 -29.55 -4.88
N ASP A 106 14.24 -28.94 -5.40
CA ASP A 106 15.23 -28.28 -4.55
C ASP A 106 14.62 -27.01 -3.93
N PRO A 107 14.70 -26.82 -2.60
CA PRO A 107 14.13 -25.66 -1.96
C PRO A 107 14.92 -24.40 -2.29
N CYS A 108 14.25 -23.25 -2.27
CA CYS A 108 14.94 -21.97 -2.16
C CYS A 108 15.84 -21.97 -0.91
N LEU A 109 17.04 -21.41 -1.02
CA LEU A 109 18.12 -21.56 -0.04
C LEU A 109 18.04 -20.57 1.11
N SER A 110 17.56 -19.34 0.87
CA SER A 110 17.35 -18.34 1.92
C SER A 110 16.42 -17.21 1.47
N ASN A 111 15.81 -16.53 2.44
CA ASN A 111 14.86 -15.41 2.25
C ASN A 111 13.68 -15.74 1.32
N CYS A 112 13.24 -16.99 1.33
CA CYS A 112 12.20 -17.51 0.44
C CYS A 112 10.81 -16.91 0.70
N GLY A 113 9.92 -17.04 -0.27
CA GLY A 113 8.60 -16.40 -0.25
C GLY A 113 8.67 -14.88 -0.41
N THR A 114 7.52 -14.21 -0.30
CA THR A 114 7.38 -12.76 -0.45
C THR A 114 7.01 -12.13 0.89
N PRO A 115 7.75 -11.13 1.40
CA PRO A 115 7.40 -10.49 2.66
C PRO A 115 6.09 -9.72 2.49
N THR A 116 5.29 -9.70 3.56
CA THR A 116 4.06 -8.91 3.59
C THR A 116 4.39 -7.54 4.20
N PRO A 117 4.26 -6.44 3.45
CA PRO A 117 4.45 -5.10 3.99
C PRO A 117 3.47 -4.84 5.13
N ARG A 118 3.93 -4.15 6.17
CA ARG A 118 3.06 -3.70 7.27
C ARG A 118 2.04 -2.71 6.72
N THR A 119 0.82 -2.74 7.26
CA THR A 119 -0.21 -1.75 6.95
C THR A 119 -0.55 -0.85 8.14
N CYS A 120 -0.98 0.38 7.86
CA CYS A 120 -1.33 1.43 8.81
C CYS A 120 -2.57 2.22 8.35
N GLY A 121 -3.18 2.96 9.27
CA GLY A 121 -4.35 3.84 9.02
C GLY A 121 -3.97 5.28 8.65
N GLY A 122 -2.81 5.50 8.04
CA GLY A 122 -2.34 6.78 7.46
C GLY A 122 -2.02 7.94 8.40
N SER A 123 -2.41 7.87 9.68
CA SER A 123 -2.09 8.89 10.70
C SER A 123 -0.59 9.11 10.95
N GLN A 124 0.27 8.33 10.31
CA GLN A 124 1.72 8.40 10.44
C GLN A 124 2.43 9.26 9.37
N LEU A 125 1.72 9.76 8.35
CA LEU A 125 2.28 10.68 7.34
C LEU A 125 2.54 12.06 7.97
N LYS A 126 3.75 12.26 8.51
CA LYS A 126 4.14 13.48 9.23
C LYS A 126 4.95 14.46 8.38
N ARG A 127 5.51 14.01 7.25
CA ARG A 127 6.40 14.81 6.40
C ARG A 127 5.79 15.00 5.02
N LYS A 128 5.90 16.24 4.53
CA LYS A 128 5.63 16.62 3.14
C LYS A 128 6.78 17.52 2.73
N VAL A 129 7.76 16.94 2.03
CA VAL A 129 9.00 17.64 1.66
C VAL A 129 9.13 17.76 0.15
N GLY A 130 9.61 18.87 -0.37
CA GLY A 130 9.73 19.05 -1.82
C GLY A 130 11.12 19.49 -2.23
N TYR A 131 11.64 18.91 -3.30
CA TYR A 131 12.87 19.40 -3.92
C TYR A 131 12.57 20.67 -4.72
N TYR A 132 13.42 21.67 -4.61
CA TYR A 132 13.43 22.86 -5.46
C TYR A 132 14.73 22.87 -6.27
N ALA A 133 14.61 22.77 -7.59
CA ALA A 133 15.74 22.80 -8.50
C ALA A 133 16.25 24.24 -8.66
N GLY A 134 17.47 24.53 -8.20
CA GLY A 134 18.10 25.85 -8.26
C GLY A 134 18.26 26.40 -9.68
N TRP A 135 18.32 25.53 -10.69
CA TRP A 135 18.33 25.94 -12.09
C TRP A 135 16.95 26.36 -12.63
N ALA A 136 15.86 26.08 -11.92
CA ALA A 136 14.50 26.45 -12.34
C ALA A 136 14.32 27.97 -12.49
N ALA A 137 14.97 28.76 -11.63
CA ALA A 137 14.96 30.22 -11.68
C ALA A 137 15.59 30.80 -12.96
N ARG A 138 16.37 29.98 -13.68
CA ARG A 138 17.13 30.37 -14.88
C ARG A 138 16.60 29.72 -16.16
N ARG A 139 15.47 29.00 -16.12
CA ARG A 139 14.85 28.48 -17.34
C ARG A 139 14.52 29.61 -18.31
N SER A 140 14.74 29.37 -19.59
CA SER A 140 14.44 30.34 -20.66
C SER A 140 12.95 30.61 -20.80
N CYS A 141 12.10 29.66 -20.42
CA CYS A 141 10.67 29.85 -20.24
C CYS A 141 10.20 29.28 -18.90
N GLN A 142 9.13 29.88 -18.36
CA GLN A 142 8.59 29.57 -17.04
C GLN A 142 9.68 29.56 -15.93
N PRO A 143 10.48 30.64 -15.80
CA PRO A 143 11.44 30.74 -14.71
C PRO A 143 10.70 30.68 -13.38
N PHE A 144 11.17 29.82 -12.48
CA PHE A 144 10.52 29.58 -11.19
C PHE A 144 11.50 29.91 -10.07
N LYS A 145 11.23 30.98 -9.32
CA LYS A 145 12.07 31.45 -8.21
C LYS A 145 11.55 30.94 -6.86
N PRO A 146 12.35 30.97 -5.78
CA PRO A 146 11.90 30.56 -4.46
C PRO A 146 10.64 31.30 -4.00
N GLU A 147 10.52 32.60 -4.31
CA GLU A 147 9.34 33.41 -3.95
C GLU A 147 8.02 32.94 -4.59
N ASN A 148 8.10 32.15 -5.66
CA ASN A 148 6.94 31.57 -6.34
C ASN A 148 6.40 30.32 -5.64
N LEU A 149 7.15 29.72 -4.72
CA LEU A 149 6.68 28.55 -3.98
C LEU A 149 5.51 28.92 -3.07
N ASN A 150 4.45 28.11 -3.07
CA ASN A 150 3.46 28.10 -2.00
C ASN A 150 3.69 26.88 -1.11
N LEU A 151 4.18 27.12 0.10
CA LEU A 151 4.58 26.07 1.04
C LEU A 151 3.57 25.88 2.18
N GLU A 152 2.33 26.33 2.00
CA GLU A 152 1.26 26.02 2.94
C GLU A 152 1.06 24.49 3.03
N GLY A 153 1.09 23.96 4.25
CA GLY A 153 0.98 22.52 4.51
C GLY A 153 2.24 21.70 4.24
N TRP A 154 3.32 22.29 3.70
CA TRP A 154 4.62 21.63 3.54
C TRP A 154 5.41 21.67 4.85
N THR A 155 6.18 20.61 5.12
CA THR A 155 7.05 20.53 6.30
C THR A 155 8.48 20.95 5.98
N GLY A 156 8.91 20.80 4.72
CA GLY A 156 10.26 21.24 4.33
C GLY A 156 10.50 21.36 2.84
N VAL A 157 11.57 22.07 2.50
CA VAL A 157 12.10 22.24 1.14
C VAL A 157 13.55 21.81 1.11
N ILE A 158 13.91 21.03 0.10
CA ILE A 158 15.27 20.58 -0.16
C ILE A 158 15.79 21.34 -1.38
N PHE A 159 16.75 22.24 -1.20
CA PHE A 159 17.36 22.96 -2.30
C PHE A 159 18.30 22.03 -3.08
N ALA A 160 18.09 21.89 -4.38
CA ALA A 160 18.89 21.05 -5.28
C ALA A 160 19.66 21.92 -6.29
N PHE A 161 20.98 21.93 -6.36
CA PHE A 161 21.94 21.12 -5.61
C PHE A 161 23.19 21.94 -5.26
N ALA A 162 23.83 21.55 -4.15
CA ALA A 162 25.25 21.73 -3.95
C ALA A 162 26.02 20.52 -4.52
N THR A 163 27.34 20.64 -4.64
CA THR A 163 28.24 19.62 -5.20
C THR A 163 29.42 19.36 -4.26
N ILE A 164 30.29 18.41 -4.63
CA ILE A 164 31.53 18.12 -3.91
C ILE A 164 32.71 18.60 -4.76
N SER A 165 33.66 19.31 -4.16
CA SER A 165 34.90 19.71 -4.81
C SER A 165 35.92 18.57 -4.86
N GLN A 166 36.96 18.71 -5.70
CA GLN A 166 38.13 17.81 -5.69
C GLN A 166 38.84 17.72 -4.33
N SER A 167 38.65 18.73 -3.48
CA SER A 167 39.18 18.78 -2.13
C SER A 167 38.30 18.08 -1.09
N ASN A 168 37.24 17.37 -1.48
CA ASN A 168 36.26 16.72 -0.61
C ASN A 168 35.52 17.73 0.29
N GLU A 169 35.09 18.85 -0.27
CA GLU A 169 34.32 19.89 0.45
C GLU A 169 33.02 20.19 -0.29
N ILE A 170 31.96 20.52 0.45
CA ILE A 170 30.70 20.98 -0.15
C ILE A 170 30.92 22.32 -0.86
N THR A 171 30.39 22.44 -2.08
CA THR A 171 30.46 23.65 -2.90
C THR A 171 29.11 24.00 -3.50
N LEU A 172 28.86 25.29 -3.70
CA LEU A 172 27.67 25.79 -4.36
C LEU A 172 28.09 26.71 -5.49
N ALA A 173 27.42 26.63 -6.64
CA ALA A 173 27.67 27.56 -7.73
C ALA A 173 27.33 29.00 -7.30
N SER A 174 28.13 29.99 -7.72
CA SER A 174 27.90 31.39 -7.34
C SER A 174 26.52 31.90 -7.75
N ALA A 175 25.98 31.38 -8.86
CA ALA A 175 24.64 31.70 -9.34
C ALA A 175 23.50 31.19 -8.43
N ASP A 176 23.79 30.23 -7.55
CA ASP A 176 22.81 29.63 -6.63
C ASP A 176 22.93 30.17 -5.19
N GLU A 177 23.98 30.94 -4.86
CA GLU A 177 24.15 31.46 -3.49
C GLU A 177 23.00 32.36 -3.05
N GLN A 178 22.55 33.27 -3.92
CA GLN A 178 21.42 34.15 -3.61
C GLN A 178 20.12 33.36 -3.57
N LEU A 179 19.92 32.43 -4.52
CA LEU A 179 18.72 31.59 -4.56
C LEU A 179 18.58 30.73 -3.29
N LEU A 180 19.67 30.17 -2.78
CA LEU A 180 19.67 29.42 -1.52
C LEU A 180 19.28 30.32 -0.33
N ARG A 181 19.80 31.56 -0.28
CA ARG A 181 19.40 32.52 0.75
C ARG A 181 17.91 32.86 0.64
N ASP A 182 17.41 33.06 -0.57
CA ASP A 182 16.00 33.37 -0.82
C ASP A 182 15.11 32.19 -0.41
N THR A 183 15.51 30.93 -0.68
CA THR A 183 14.83 29.74 -0.18
C THR A 183 14.81 29.66 1.34
N VAL A 184 15.93 29.95 2.02
CA VAL A 184 15.97 30.00 3.49
C VAL A 184 15.07 31.13 4.04
N ASN A 185 15.02 32.27 3.36
CA ASN A 185 14.17 33.40 3.73
C ASN A 185 12.67 33.10 3.64
N LEU A 186 12.25 32.02 2.97
CA LEU A 186 10.85 31.56 2.97
C LEU A 186 10.35 31.21 4.38
N LYS A 187 11.26 30.90 5.32
CA LYS A 187 10.92 30.74 6.74
C LYS A 187 10.28 31.98 7.37
N ASN A 188 10.49 33.17 6.81
CA ASN A 188 9.79 34.38 7.27
C ASN A 188 8.28 34.31 7.01
N ARG A 189 7.85 33.58 5.96
CA ARG A 189 6.44 33.33 5.64
C ARG A 189 5.93 32.04 6.29
N TRP A 190 6.77 31.02 6.42
CA TRP A 190 6.44 29.73 7.04
C TRP A 190 7.45 29.38 8.15
N PRO A 191 7.25 29.86 9.40
CA PRO A 191 8.25 29.76 10.48
C PRO A 191 8.67 28.33 10.86
N ASN A 192 7.83 27.33 10.61
CA ASN A 192 8.10 25.93 10.92
C ASN A 192 8.71 25.15 9.75
N LEU A 193 8.99 25.81 8.62
CA LEU A 193 9.53 25.17 7.43
C LEU A 193 10.97 24.74 7.66
N GLU A 194 11.28 23.46 7.42
CA GLU A 194 12.65 22.97 7.35
C GLU A 194 13.24 23.27 5.96
N VAL A 195 14.43 23.87 5.89
CA VAL A 195 15.15 24.12 4.64
C VAL A 195 16.50 23.41 4.69
N THR A 196 16.68 22.42 3.81
CA THR A 196 17.91 21.63 3.70
C THR A 196 18.56 21.79 2.33
N ILE A 197 19.82 21.37 2.20
CA ILE A 197 20.58 21.39 0.94
C ILE A 197 20.83 19.95 0.47
N ALA A 198 20.47 19.63 -0.76
CA ALA A 198 20.85 18.37 -1.40
C ALA A 198 22.24 18.49 -2.03
N VAL A 199 23.07 17.47 -1.85
CA VAL A 199 24.38 17.35 -2.50
C VAL A 199 24.33 16.17 -3.47
N GLY A 200 24.64 16.43 -4.75
CA GLY A 200 24.73 15.39 -5.77
C GLY A 200 23.78 15.56 -6.95
N GLY A 201 22.92 14.56 -7.16
CA GLY A 201 22.03 14.44 -8.31
C GLY A 201 22.67 13.73 -9.51
N TRP A 202 21.83 13.35 -10.47
CA TRP A 202 22.19 12.55 -11.64
C TRP A 202 23.44 13.04 -12.39
N THR A 203 23.45 14.28 -12.92
CA THR A 203 24.56 14.83 -13.71
C THR A 203 25.88 14.81 -12.93
N PHE A 204 25.87 15.25 -11.66
CA PHE A 204 27.07 15.24 -10.82
C PHE A 204 27.60 13.82 -10.59
N SER A 205 26.68 12.87 -10.46
CA SER A 205 26.97 11.48 -10.14
C SER A 205 27.40 10.63 -11.34
N MET A 206 26.95 10.96 -12.54
CA MET A 206 27.12 10.10 -13.73
C MET A 206 28.12 10.65 -14.75
N GLU A 207 28.38 11.96 -14.77
CA GLU A 207 29.16 12.60 -15.83
C GLU A 207 30.58 12.96 -15.42
N ASP A 208 31.52 12.90 -16.37
CA ASP A 208 32.85 13.45 -16.18
C ASP A 208 32.81 14.99 -16.18
N PRO A 209 33.65 15.67 -15.38
CA PRO A 209 34.72 15.12 -14.55
C PRO A 209 34.29 14.77 -13.11
N THR A 210 33.00 14.79 -12.77
CA THR A 210 32.53 14.74 -11.38
C THR A 210 32.15 13.34 -10.89
N LYS A 211 31.94 12.38 -11.79
CA LYS A 211 31.44 11.02 -11.47
C LYS A 211 32.25 10.24 -10.44
N THR A 212 33.51 10.59 -10.16
CA THR A 212 34.34 9.90 -9.15
C THR A 212 34.39 10.62 -7.80
N LEU A 213 33.87 11.84 -7.70
CA LEU A 213 34.05 12.69 -6.52
C LEU A 213 33.29 12.20 -5.29
N PHE A 214 32.11 11.59 -5.46
CA PHE A 214 31.42 10.92 -4.34
C PHE A 214 32.24 9.76 -3.79
N THR A 215 32.67 8.83 -4.65
CA THR A 215 33.53 7.70 -4.29
C THR A 215 34.80 8.16 -3.58
N GLN A 216 35.46 9.20 -4.11
CA GLN A 216 36.63 9.81 -3.46
C GLN A 216 36.30 10.34 -2.07
N MET A 217 35.20 11.09 -1.92
CA MET A 217 34.80 11.70 -0.65
C MET A 217 34.51 10.64 0.43
N ILE A 218 33.84 9.54 0.08
CA ILE A 218 33.49 8.49 1.06
C ILE A 218 34.61 7.48 1.33
N SER A 219 35.60 7.37 0.41
CA SER A 219 36.62 6.29 0.41
C SER A 219 37.45 6.14 1.68
N THR A 220 37.69 7.23 2.42
CA THR A 220 38.49 7.19 3.64
C THR A 220 37.85 8.02 4.74
N ARG A 221 38.10 7.65 6.00
CA ARG A 221 37.64 8.41 7.16
C ARG A 221 38.12 9.86 7.15
N ALA A 222 39.33 10.12 6.67
CA ALA A 222 39.87 11.48 6.57
C ALA A 222 39.10 12.34 5.54
N ASN A 223 38.77 11.77 4.38
CA ASN A 223 37.99 12.46 3.36
C ASN A 223 36.57 12.76 3.84
N ARG A 224 35.92 11.78 4.48
CA ARG A 224 34.60 11.95 5.09
C ARG A 224 34.60 13.04 6.16
N ALA A 225 35.56 13.00 7.08
CA ALA A 225 35.70 14.02 8.12
C ALA A 225 35.90 15.43 7.56
N LYS A 226 36.69 15.56 6.48
CA LYS A 226 36.89 16.84 5.78
C LYS A 226 35.58 17.35 5.19
N PHE A 227 34.84 16.49 4.49
CA PHE A 227 33.54 16.86 3.94
C PHE A 227 32.54 17.23 5.03
N ILE A 228 32.41 16.42 6.09
CA ILE A 228 31.51 16.68 7.23
C ILE A 228 31.82 18.03 7.89
N THR A 229 33.09 18.37 8.08
CA THR A 229 33.51 19.67 8.62
C THR A 229 33.07 20.82 7.70
N SER A 230 33.25 20.66 6.38
CA SER A 230 32.80 21.66 5.40
C SER A 230 31.27 21.81 5.41
N VAL A 231 30.52 20.72 5.61
CA VAL A 231 29.06 20.73 5.74
C VAL A 231 28.64 21.51 6.98
N GLN A 232 29.24 21.28 8.15
CA GLN A 232 28.92 22.05 9.36
C GLN A 232 29.07 23.56 9.14
N ASN A 233 30.18 23.98 8.51
CA ASN A 233 30.42 25.38 8.17
C ASN A 233 29.39 25.91 7.15
N PHE A 234 29.05 25.12 6.13
CA PHE A 234 28.08 25.49 5.11
C PHE A 234 26.67 25.66 5.68
N LEU A 235 26.21 24.70 6.50
CA LEU A 235 24.91 24.78 7.16
C LEU A 235 24.82 26.00 8.08
N SER A 236 25.91 26.34 8.79
CA SER A 236 25.97 27.56 9.60
C SER A 236 25.96 28.84 8.73
N LYS A 237 26.71 28.89 7.63
CA LYS A 237 26.81 30.06 6.73
C LYS A 237 25.43 30.45 6.15
N TYR A 238 24.61 29.46 5.82
CA TYR A 238 23.31 29.67 5.17
C TYR A 238 22.11 29.47 6.09
N SER A 239 22.32 29.18 7.39
CA SER A 239 21.24 28.92 8.36
C SER A 239 20.29 27.79 7.95
N LEU A 240 20.87 26.70 7.43
CA LEU A 240 20.15 25.51 6.97
C LEU A 240 19.88 24.53 8.12
N ASP A 241 18.78 23.79 8.00
CA ASP A 241 18.35 22.81 9.01
C ASP A 241 19.00 21.44 8.83
N GLY A 242 19.64 21.20 7.69
CA GLY A 242 20.27 19.92 7.41
C GLY A 242 20.74 19.74 5.97
N ILE A 243 21.09 18.50 5.66
CA ILE A 243 21.65 18.06 4.39
C ILE A 243 20.93 16.81 3.88
N ASP A 244 20.75 16.75 2.57
CA ASP A 244 20.29 15.58 1.83
C ASP A 244 21.42 15.06 0.92
N ILE A 245 21.60 13.76 0.87
CA ILE A 245 22.69 13.12 0.13
C ILE A 245 22.09 12.35 -1.04
N ASP A 246 22.48 12.73 -2.25
CA ASP A 246 21.92 12.21 -3.51
C ASP A 246 23.03 11.67 -4.41
N MET A 247 23.61 10.53 -3.99
CA MET A 247 24.65 9.81 -4.74
C MET A 247 24.00 8.76 -5.65
N GLU A 248 24.12 8.94 -6.96
CA GLU A 248 23.47 8.07 -7.96
C GLU A 248 24.49 7.26 -8.80
N TYR A 249 24.80 6.00 -8.53
CA TYR A 249 24.52 5.27 -7.29
C TYR A 249 25.80 4.58 -6.79
N PRO A 250 25.98 4.41 -5.46
CA PRO A 250 27.11 3.65 -4.91
C PRO A 250 27.25 2.28 -5.55
N ALA A 251 28.48 1.89 -5.90
CA ALA A 251 28.80 0.61 -6.53
C ALA A 251 28.09 0.33 -7.88
N ALA A 252 27.47 1.34 -8.51
CA ALA A 252 26.86 1.20 -9.82
C ALA A 252 27.94 1.03 -10.91
N MET A 253 27.73 0.06 -11.80
CA MET A 253 28.70 -0.27 -12.85
C MET A 253 28.81 0.85 -13.90
N GLU A 254 27.72 1.56 -14.14
CA GLU A 254 27.56 2.65 -15.09
C GLU A 254 28.52 3.81 -14.80
N ARG A 255 28.82 4.03 -13.51
CA ARG A 255 29.81 5.03 -13.05
C ARG A 255 31.18 4.43 -12.71
N GLN A 256 31.39 3.13 -12.96
CA GLN A 256 32.57 2.36 -12.54
C GLN A 256 32.80 2.42 -11.02
N GLY A 257 31.70 2.43 -10.25
CA GLY A 257 31.73 2.52 -8.79
C GLY A 257 32.28 1.24 -8.15
N PRO A 258 33.22 1.33 -7.20
CA PRO A 258 33.75 0.17 -6.49
C PRO A 258 32.72 -0.40 -5.50
N ALA A 259 32.80 -1.71 -5.20
CA ALA A 259 31.91 -2.35 -4.23
C ALA A 259 32.06 -1.77 -2.81
N GLU A 260 33.23 -1.21 -2.51
CA GLU A 260 33.58 -0.51 -1.28
C GLU A 260 32.75 0.77 -1.06
N ASP A 261 32.10 1.32 -2.08
CA ASP A 261 31.19 2.47 -1.93
C ASP A 261 30.09 2.18 -0.90
N ALA A 262 29.51 0.96 -0.92
CA ALA A 262 28.42 0.58 -0.04
C ALA A 262 28.76 0.70 1.46
N PRO A 263 29.80 0.01 1.99
CA PRO A 263 30.18 0.17 3.39
C PRO A 263 30.77 1.55 3.71
N ASN A 264 31.41 2.23 2.75
CA ASN A 264 31.95 3.57 2.95
C ASN A 264 30.84 4.63 3.10
N LEU A 265 29.77 4.50 2.32
CA LEU A 265 28.58 5.36 2.42
C LEU A 265 27.85 5.12 3.74
N THR A 266 27.74 3.87 4.21
CA THR A 266 27.22 3.56 5.55
C THR A 266 28.05 4.23 6.65
N ALA A 267 29.38 4.11 6.58
CA ALA A 267 30.26 4.76 7.54
C ALA A 267 30.12 6.29 7.52
N PHE A 268 29.95 6.86 6.32
CA PHE A 268 29.67 8.28 6.15
C PHE A 268 28.38 8.73 6.85
N PHE A 269 27.26 8.02 6.65
CA PHE A 269 26.00 8.37 7.31
C PHE A 269 26.08 8.32 8.84
N SER A 270 26.76 7.31 9.38
CA SER A 270 27.00 7.19 10.82
C SER A 270 27.81 8.38 11.37
N GLU A 271 28.89 8.74 10.67
CA GLU A 271 29.78 9.86 11.04
C GLU A 271 29.09 11.22 10.92
N ILE A 272 28.39 11.49 9.81
CA ILE A 272 27.72 12.78 9.59
C ILE A 272 26.54 12.97 10.52
N LYS A 273 25.76 11.91 10.80
CA LYS A 273 24.64 12.03 11.74
C LYS A 273 25.10 12.32 13.16
N THR A 274 26.20 11.70 13.57
CA THR A 274 26.85 12.01 14.86
C THR A 274 27.31 13.47 14.90
N ALA A 275 27.95 13.95 13.84
CA ALA A 275 28.51 15.31 13.78
C ALA A 275 27.44 16.42 13.69
N LEU A 276 26.29 16.14 13.08
CA LEU A 276 25.20 17.11 12.87
C LEU A 276 24.12 17.06 13.97
N GLY A 277 24.09 16.02 14.79
CA GLY A 277 23.19 15.92 15.94
C GLY A 277 21.72 15.97 15.54
N SER A 278 21.01 17.00 16.03
CA SER A 278 19.57 17.17 15.79
C SER A 278 19.24 17.69 14.39
N LYS A 279 20.21 18.17 13.61
CA LYS A 279 19.98 18.60 12.22
C LYS A 279 19.52 17.44 11.35
N VAL A 280 18.77 17.79 10.30
CA VAL A 280 18.28 16.84 9.32
C VAL A 280 19.47 16.27 8.54
N VAL A 281 19.46 14.94 8.39
CA VAL A 281 20.33 14.18 7.49
C VAL A 281 19.40 13.26 6.74
N SER A 282 19.28 13.43 5.44
CA SER A 282 18.47 12.55 4.60
C SER A 282 19.26 12.01 3.43
N VAL A 283 18.68 11.03 2.74
CA VAL A 283 19.27 10.37 1.57
C VAL A 283 18.19 10.16 0.54
N ALA A 284 18.47 10.53 -0.71
CA ALA A 284 17.71 10.08 -1.86
C ALA A 284 18.16 8.66 -2.20
N ALA A 285 17.23 7.72 -2.21
CA ALA A 285 17.51 6.31 -2.44
C ALA A 285 16.64 5.76 -3.57
N PRO A 286 17.19 4.88 -4.43
CA PRO A 286 16.44 4.33 -5.55
C PRO A 286 15.33 3.38 -5.09
N ALA A 287 14.31 3.23 -5.93
CA ALA A 287 13.22 2.28 -5.71
C ALA A 287 13.50 0.89 -6.34
N GLY A 288 14.44 0.80 -7.29
CA GLY A 288 14.80 -0.43 -7.99
C GLY A 288 15.95 -1.23 -7.35
N TYR A 289 15.88 -2.56 -7.44
CA TYR A 289 16.89 -3.48 -6.87
C TYR A 289 18.32 -3.21 -7.36
N TRP A 290 18.50 -2.96 -8.65
CA TRP A 290 19.82 -2.87 -9.27
C TRP A 290 20.68 -1.74 -8.71
N PHE A 291 20.07 -0.60 -8.37
CA PHE A 291 20.78 0.50 -7.73
C PHE A 291 20.72 0.41 -6.20
N LEU A 292 19.60 -0.05 -5.62
CA LEU A 292 19.46 -0.13 -4.16
C LEU A 292 20.45 -1.12 -3.52
N ARG A 293 20.90 -2.16 -4.25
CA ARG A 293 21.90 -3.12 -3.73
C ARG A 293 23.26 -2.49 -3.41
N GLY A 294 23.54 -1.28 -3.91
CA GLY A 294 24.70 -0.47 -3.54
C GLY A 294 24.56 0.25 -2.20
N PHE A 295 23.37 0.20 -1.58
CA PHE A 295 23.08 0.81 -0.29
C PHE A 295 22.91 -0.28 0.77
N GLU A 296 23.64 -0.18 1.89
CA GLU A 296 23.30 -0.95 3.10
C GLU A 296 22.11 -0.28 3.80
N ILE A 297 20.97 -0.20 3.10
CA ILE A 297 19.83 0.68 3.44
C ILE A 297 19.26 0.40 4.84
N ASN A 298 19.36 -0.85 5.32
CA ASN A 298 18.97 -1.29 6.65
C ASN A 298 19.88 -0.77 7.78
N LYS A 299 21.11 -0.37 7.45
CA LYS A 299 22.03 0.33 8.34
C LYS A 299 21.83 1.83 8.20
N ILE A 300 21.80 2.33 6.96
CA ILE A 300 21.63 3.76 6.65
C ILE A 300 20.36 4.33 7.30
N VAL A 301 19.22 3.61 7.25
CA VAL A 301 17.96 4.05 7.86
C VAL A 301 18.08 4.38 9.36
N LYS A 302 19.04 3.78 10.07
CA LYS A 302 19.29 4.05 11.50
C LYS A 302 20.01 5.38 11.72
N ASP A 303 20.89 5.74 10.79
CA ASP A 303 21.78 6.90 10.86
C ASP A 303 21.31 8.07 9.98
N VAL A 304 20.06 8.05 9.52
CA VAL A 304 19.41 9.20 8.85
C VAL A 304 18.14 9.61 9.58
N THR A 305 17.70 10.83 9.31
CA THR A 305 16.43 11.39 9.78
C THR A 305 15.29 10.74 9.01
N TYR A 306 15.39 10.74 7.68
CA TYR A 306 14.50 10.02 6.78
C TYR A 306 15.20 9.67 5.46
N ILE A 307 14.60 8.77 4.70
CA ILE A 307 14.97 8.39 3.33
C ILE A 307 13.92 8.95 2.38
N ASN A 308 14.33 9.57 1.28
CA ASN A 308 13.47 9.92 0.15
C ASN A 308 13.57 8.80 -0.89
N MET A 309 12.58 7.91 -0.93
CA MET A 309 12.55 6.81 -1.90
C MET A 309 12.08 7.31 -3.27
N MET A 310 12.97 7.37 -4.25
CA MET A 310 12.72 7.83 -5.62
C MET A 310 11.82 6.86 -6.38
N SER A 311 10.53 6.87 -6.05
CA SER A 311 9.48 6.00 -6.59
C SER A 311 8.88 6.54 -7.90
N TYR A 312 9.78 6.89 -8.80
CA TYR A 312 9.55 7.38 -10.14
C TYR A 312 10.72 6.93 -11.02
N ASP A 313 10.60 7.12 -12.34
CA ASP A 313 11.60 6.64 -13.31
C ASP A 313 11.84 5.13 -13.27
N PHE A 314 10.80 4.36 -12.99
CA PHE A 314 10.83 2.91 -13.17
C PHE A 314 11.02 2.52 -14.64
N HIS A 315 10.48 3.34 -15.54
CA HIS A 315 10.47 3.11 -16.98
C HIS A 315 10.86 4.36 -17.75
N GLY A 316 11.48 4.16 -18.91
CA GLY A 316 11.98 5.22 -19.76
C GLY A 316 12.57 4.67 -21.06
N PRO A 317 13.09 5.53 -21.94
CA PRO A 317 13.65 5.12 -23.22
C PRO A 317 14.88 4.21 -23.07
N TRP A 318 15.54 4.23 -21.91
CA TRP A 318 16.64 3.33 -21.59
C TRP A 318 16.23 1.85 -21.53
N ASP A 319 14.93 1.54 -21.39
CA ASP A 319 14.44 0.15 -21.42
C ASP A 319 14.73 -0.53 -22.77
N LEU A 320 14.92 0.25 -23.86
CA LEU A 320 15.36 -0.29 -25.17
C LEU A 320 16.75 -0.92 -25.14
N ALA A 321 17.60 -0.54 -24.18
CA ALA A 321 18.94 -1.09 -24.04
C ALA A 321 18.99 -2.31 -23.11
N VAL A 322 17.88 -2.65 -22.44
CA VAL A 322 17.81 -3.73 -21.46
C VAL A 322 17.44 -5.04 -22.16
N GLN A 323 18.30 -6.06 -22.02
CA GLN A 323 18.05 -7.37 -22.59
C GLN A 323 16.82 -8.02 -21.95
N GLY A 324 15.83 -8.39 -22.77
CA GLY A 324 14.61 -9.07 -22.32
C GLY A 324 13.43 -8.14 -22.05
N GLU A 325 13.62 -6.82 -22.13
CA GLU A 325 12.50 -5.88 -22.19
C GLU A 325 11.77 -5.97 -23.53
N ASP A 326 10.46 -5.69 -23.51
CA ASP A 326 9.58 -5.77 -24.68
C ASP A 326 9.63 -4.52 -25.58
N GLY A 327 10.37 -3.49 -25.16
CA GLY A 327 10.52 -2.23 -25.90
C GLY A 327 9.25 -1.40 -25.96
N THR A 328 8.28 -1.63 -25.06
CA THR A 328 7.03 -0.88 -25.01
C THR A 328 7.11 0.34 -24.08
N ALA A 329 6.35 1.39 -24.39
CA ALA A 329 6.17 2.53 -23.53
C ALA A 329 5.33 2.15 -22.30
N LYS A 330 5.89 2.41 -21.11
CA LYS A 330 5.34 2.04 -19.80
C LYS A 330 5.28 3.27 -18.89
N PRO A 331 4.34 3.34 -17.95
CA PRO A 331 4.27 4.46 -17.02
C PRO A 331 5.43 4.42 -16.03
N HIS A 332 6.18 5.53 -15.94
CA HIS A 332 7.36 5.62 -15.06
C HIS A 332 7.05 5.72 -13.56
N THR A 333 5.77 5.83 -13.18
CA THR A 333 5.30 5.94 -11.80
C THR A 333 4.17 4.94 -11.50
N SER A 334 4.14 3.78 -12.17
CA SER A 334 3.11 2.76 -11.93
C SER A 334 2.99 2.39 -10.45
N SER A 335 1.77 2.37 -9.92
CA SER A 335 1.51 1.90 -8.55
C SER A 335 1.98 0.46 -8.32
N LYS A 336 2.08 -0.37 -9.38
CA LYS A 336 2.59 -1.74 -9.28
C LYS A 336 4.10 -1.75 -9.00
N ASP A 337 4.86 -0.93 -9.71
CA ASP A 337 6.31 -0.83 -9.52
C ASP A 337 6.63 -0.20 -8.15
N ILE A 338 5.81 0.76 -7.72
CA ILE A 338 5.87 1.31 -6.36
C ILE A 338 5.61 0.21 -5.31
N MET A 339 4.65 -0.69 -5.53
CA MET A 339 4.40 -1.82 -4.63
C MET A 339 5.58 -2.80 -4.59
N ASP A 340 6.23 -3.06 -5.72
CA ASP A 340 7.44 -3.90 -5.76
C ASP A 340 8.59 -3.26 -4.99
N ALA A 341 8.75 -1.92 -5.07
CA ALA A 341 9.70 -1.17 -4.25
C ALA A 341 9.38 -1.24 -2.75
N ILE A 342 8.10 -1.13 -2.36
CA ILE A 342 7.64 -1.30 -0.97
C ILE A 342 8.01 -2.69 -0.45
N VAL A 343 7.78 -3.74 -1.24
CA VAL A 343 8.15 -5.12 -0.91
C VAL A 343 9.67 -5.26 -0.78
N LEU A 344 10.45 -4.64 -1.67
CA LEU A 344 11.91 -4.64 -1.63
C LEU A 344 12.45 -3.96 -0.35
N TYR A 345 11.94 -2.79 0.01
CA TYR A 345 12.34 -2.09 1.25
C TYR A 345 11.93 -2.87 2.50
N THR A 346 10.73 -3.46 2.50
CA THR A 346 10.27 -4.36 3.56
C THR A 346 11.24 -5.54 3.72
N ARG A 347 11.66 -6.13 2.60
CA ARG A 347 12.60 -7.25 2.57
C ARG A 347 13.97 -6.87 3.11
N ALA A 348 14.46 -5.68 2.75
CA ALA A 348 15.69 -5.14 3.27
C ALA A 348 15.61 -4.84 4.78
N GLY A 349 14.43 -4.89 5.41
CA GLY A 349 14.23 -4.62 6.83
C GLY A 349 14.20 -3.13 7.15
N VAL A 350 13.73 -2.31 6.22
CA VAL A 350 13.59 -0.86 6.39
C VAL A 350 12.26 -0.55 7.06
N ASP A 351 12.30 0.27 8.12
CA ASP A 351 11.09 0.86 8.69
C ASP A 351 10.59 2.00 7.80
N LEU A 352 9.48 1.76 7.10
CA LEU A 352 8.86 2.75 6.21
C LEU A 352 8.40 4.03 6.96
N GLY A 353 8.26 3.99 8.29
CA GLY A 353 8.02 5.20 9.09
C GLY A 353 9.15 6.24 8.98
N LYS A 354 10.35 5.83 8.57
CA LYS A 354 11.50 6.71 8.25
C LYS A 354 11.68 6.95 6.76
N VAL A 355 10.73 6.54 5.92
CA VAL A 355 10.79 6.73 4.46
C VAL A 355 9.69 7.69 4.03
N ASN A 356 10.01 8.54 3.06
CA ASN A 356 9.07 9.36 2.32
C ASN A 356 8.85 8.74 0.94
N LEU A 357 7.60 8.56 0.54
CA LEU A 357 7.25 8.07 -0.80
C LEU A 357 7.38 9.23 -1.80
N GLY A 358 8.14 9.02 -2.89
CA GLY A 358 8.38 10.03 -3.92
C GLY A 358 7.24 10.16 -4.92
N LEU A 359 6.89 11.40 -5.23
CA LEU A 359 5.87 11.79 -6.19
C LEU A 359 6.51 12.66 -7.27
N ALA A 360 6.33 12.27 -8.54
CA ALA A 360 6.85 13.01 -9.67
C ALA A 360 5.88 14.13 -10.08
N TRP A 361 6.40 15.34 -10.26
CA TRP A 361 5.72 16.48 -10.88
C TRP A 361 6.23 16.69 -12.32
N TYR A 362 6.46 15.58 -13.01
CA TYR A 362 6.78 15.49 -14.42
C TYR A 362 6.25 14.17 -14.96
N GLY A 363 6.18 14.08 -16.29
CA GLY A 363 5.93 12.85 -17.00
C GLY A 363 7.13 12.40 -17.83
N ARG A 364 7.17 11.10 -18.12
CA ARG A 364 8.05 10.53 -19.14
C ARG A 364 7.36 10.48 -20.49
N THR A 365 8.10 10.83 -21.54
CA THR A 365 7.61 10.84 -22.93
C THR A 365 8.35 9.84 -23.82
N TYR A 366 7.63 9.29 -24.80
CA TYR A 366 8.07 8.22 -25.68
C TYR A 366 7.68 8.50 -27.13
N ALA A 367 8.60 8.24 -28.05
CA ALA A 367 8.29 8.27 -29.48
C ALA A 367 7.66 6.93 -29.89
N VAL A 368 6.35 6.92 -30.16
CA VAL A 368 5.58 5.68 -30.45
C VAL A 368 4.88 5.68 -31.82
N GLY A 369 5.06 6.73 -32.62
CA GLY A 369 4.41 6.86 -33.93
C GLY A 369 2.88 6.83 -33.84
N GLY A 370 2.20 6.12 -34.74
CA GLY A 370 0.73 6.08 -34.78
C GLY A 370 0.04 5.27 -33.68
N CYS A 371 0.79 4.55 -32.85
CA CYS A 371 0.25 3.71 -31.79
C CYS A 371 -0.26 4.54 -30.60
N LYS A 372 -1.32 4.09 -29.93
CA LYS A 372 -1.90 4.77 -28.75
C LYS A 372 -1.96 3.85 -27.54
N GLY A 373 -1.47 4.34 -26.40
CA GLY A 373 -1.59 3.68 -25.11
C GLY A 373 -0.30 3.07 -24.58
N THR A 374 -0.37 2.60 -23.32
CA THR A 374 0.67 1.81 -22.67
C THR A 374 0.77 0.44 -23.35
N GLY A 375 1.95 0.02 -23.78
CA GLY A 375 2.15 -1.18 -24.61
C GLY A 375 2.49 -0.90 -26.08
N CYS A 376 2.50 0.37 -26.50
CA CYS A 376 3.05 0.77 -27.79
C CYS A 376 4.56 0.60 -27.83
N LEU A 377 5.08 -0.01 -28.88
CA LEU A 377 6.53 -0.04 -29.12
C LEU A 377 7.06 1.39 -29.25
N MET A 378 8.11 1.69 -28.50
CA MET A 378 8.82 2.97 -28.59
C MET A 378 10.04 2.84 -29.50
N SER A 379 10.38 3.91 -30.22
CA SER A 379 11.66 4.03 -30.94
C SER A 379 12.71 4.82 -30.16
N GLY A 380 12.33 5.40 -29.01
CA GLY A 380 13.19 6.18 -28.15
C GLY A 380 12.40 7.16 -27.29
N GLY A 381 13.10 8.15 -26.74
CA GLY A 381 12.50 9.24 -25.98
C GLY A 381 11.56 10.08 -26.83
N GLY A 382 10.50 10.59 -26.21
CA GLY A 382 9.60 11.54 -26.83
C GLY A 382 10.25 12.91 -27.08
N LYS A 383 9.47 13.81 -27.66
CA LYS A 383 9.96 15.15 -28.02
C LYS A 383 10.31 15.95 -26.75
N PRO A 384 11.36 16.79 -26.80
CA PRO A 384 11.67 17.68 -25.69
C PRO A 384 10.49 18.60 -25.35
N GLY A 385 10.24 18.80 -24.05
CA GLY A 385 9.31 19.82 -23.59
C GLY A 385 9.79 21.23 -23.97
N PRO A 386 8.87 22.19 -24.23
CA PRO A 386 9.25 23.55 -24.62
C PRO A 386 10.10 24.31 -23.59
N CYS A 387 10.01 23.96 -22.31
CA CYS A 387 10.75 24.57 -21.19
C CYS A 387 11.74 23.64 -20.50
N THR A 388 11.43 22.35 -20.35
CA THR A 388 12.43 21.38 -19.86
C THR A 388 13.57 21.21 -20.85
N GLY A 389 13.28 21.27 -22.15
CA GLY A 389 14.29 21.18 -23.22
C GLY A 389 14.96 19.81 -23.35
N GLU A 390 14.54 18.82 -22.56
CA GLU A 390 15.13 17.48 -22.51
C GLU A 390 14.19 16.45 -23.12
N SER A 391 14.73 15.60 -24.00
CA SER A 391 13.96 14.49 -24.58
C SER A 391 13.49 13.53 -23.48
N SER A 392 12.31 12.95 -23.68
CA SER A 392 11.66 12.05 -22.73
C SER A 392 11.15 12.68 -21.44
N ILE A 393 11.21 14.01 -21.26
CA ILE A 393 10.74 14.67 -20.04
C ILE A 393 9.85 15.86 -20.38
N LYS A 394 8.68 15.93 -19.74
CA LYS A 394 7.85 17.14 -19.66
C LYS A 394 7.50 17.40 -18.20
N SER A 395 7.72 18.62 -17.72
CA SER A 395 7.21 19.09 -16.43
C SER A 395 5.70 19.01 -16.39
N GLN A 396 5.12 18.95 -15.19
CA GLN A 396 3.68 18.95 -15.02
C GLN A 396 3.01 20.17 -15.68
N THR A 397 3.63 21.35 -15.54
CA THR A 397 3.14 22.59 -16.15
C THR A 397 3.10 22.50 -17.69
N GLU A 398 4.11 21.90 -18.33
CA GLU A 398 4.09 21.69 -19.78
C GLU A 398 2.98 20.72 -20.21
N ILE A 399 2.77 19.66 -19.42
CA ILE A 399 1.72 18.68 -19.66
C ILE A 399 0.34 19.33 -19.58
N TRP A 400 0.06 20.08 -18.51
CA TRP A 400 -1.23 20.77 -18.35
C TRP A 400 -1.47 21.82 -19.43
N ASN A 401 -0.46 22.60 -19.80
CA ASN A 401 -0.58 23.57 -20.90
C ASN A 401 -0.86 22.86 -22.22
N GLU A 402 -0.15 21.76 -22.52
CA GLU A 402 -0.38 20.98 -23.73
C GLU A 402 -1.79 20.38 -23.77
N ILE A 403 -2.28 19.84 -22.66
CA ILE A 403 -3.63 19.31 -22.54
C ILE A 403 -4.66 20.40 -22.81
N LYS A 404 -4.48 21.57 -22.21
CA LYS A 404 -5.39 22.72 -22.36
C LYS A 404 -5.38 23.25 -23.80
N ASP A 405 -4.20 23.54 -24.34
CA ASP A 405 -4.05 24.21 -25.64
C ASP A 405 -4.48 23.31 -26.80
N ALA A 406 -4.14 22.02 -26.73
CA ALA A 406 -4.53 21.05 -27.75
C ALA A 406 -5.88 20.36 -27.45
N LYS A 407 -6.58 20.75 -26.37
CA LYS A 407 -7.87 20.18 -25.94
C LYS A 407 -7.84 18.65 -25.84
N ILE A 408 -6.76 18.12 -25.28
CA ILE A 408 -6.55 16.69 -25.12
C ILE A 408 -7.46 16.19 -24.01
N THR A 409 -8.02 14.99 -24.18
CA THR A 409 -8.66 14.24 -23.09
C THR A 409 -7.70 13.12 -22.66
N PRO A 410 -6.96 13.28 -21.55
CA PRO A 410 -6.07 12.24 -21.06
C PRO A 410 -6.85 11.00 -20.60
N THR A 411 -6.22 9.84 -20.73
CA THR A 411 -6.77 8.58 -20.22
C THR A 411 -6.16 8.27 -18.86
N TYR A 412 -7.01 7.99 -17.87
CA TYR A 412 -6.58 7.44 -16.59
C TYR A 412 -6.54 5.92 -16.66
N ASP A 413 -5.39 5.31 -16.36
CA ASP A 413 -5.27 3.85 -16.22
C ASP A 413 -5.40 3.46 -14.74
N SER A 414 -6.49 2.78 -14.40
CA SER A 414 -6.75 2.29 -13.03
C SER A 414 -5.88 1.12 -12.61
N ASN A 415 -5.14 0.47 -13.52
CA ASN A 415 -4.24 -0.62 -13.18
C ASN A 415 -2.90 -0.13 -12.66
N THR A 416 -2.41 0.98 -13.23
CA THR A 416 -1.13 1.60 -12.88
C THR A 416 -1.32 2.86 -12.05
N HIS A 417 -2.56 3.35 -11.95
CA HIS A 417 -2.93 4.61 -11.31
C HIS A 417 -2.07 5.76 -11.84
N THR A 418 -2.06 5.92 -13.17
CA THR A 418 -1.35 6.98 -13.88
C THR A 418 -2.22 7.53 -15.00
N TYR A 419 -1.88 8.72 -15.50
CA TYR A 419 -2.48 9.28 -16.70
C TYR A 419 -1.58 9.07 -17.91
N TRP A 420 -2.19 8.99 -19.09
CA TRP A 420 -1.47 9.04 -20.35
C TRP A 420 -2.25 9.73 -21.46
N TYR A 421 -1.54 10.25 -22.45
CA TYR A 421 -2.10 10.67 -23.73
C TYR A 421 -1.05 10.48 -24.84
N ASN A 422 -1.48 10.53 -26.10
CA ASN A 422 -0.59 10.62 -27.25
C ASN A 422 -0.97 11.83 -28.09
N LYS A 423 0.00 12.69 -28.38
CA LYS A 423 -0.13 13.81 -29.30
C LYS A 423 0.90 13.64 -30.42
N ASP A 424 0.44 13.42 -31.65
CA ASP A 424 1.27 13.35 -32.85
C ASP A 424 2.47 12.37 -32.74
N GLY A 425 2.24 11.23 -32.09
CA GLY A 425 3.23 10.17 -31.87
C GLY A 425 4.19 10.40 -30.71
N ASP A 426 3.97 11.46 -29.93
CA ASP A 426 4.61 11.72 -28.65
C ASP A 426 3.67 11.24 -27.52
N PHE A 427 3.95 10.05 -27.01
CA PHE A 427 3.18 9.44 -25.92
C PHE A 427 3.73 9.90 -24.57
N VAL A 428 2.85 10.36 -23.69
CA VAL A 428 3.18 10.92 -22.39
C VAL A 428 2.51 10.09 -21.31
N THR A 429 3.28 9.66 -20.31
CA THR A 429 2.77 9.09 -19.06
C THR A 429 3.15 9.99 -17.90
N TYR A 430 2.21 10.27 -17.01
CA TYR A 430 2.39 11.25 -15.95
C TYR A 430 1.40 11.01 -14.81
N ASP A 431 1.51 11.85 -13.77
CA ASP A 431 0.59 11.88 -12.65
C ASP A 431 -0.27 13.14 -12.63
N ASP A 432 -1.45 13.06 -12.04
CA ASP A 432 -2.30 14.21 -11.72
C ASP A 432 -2.98 13.93 -10.38
N THR A 433 -3.79 14.87 -9.90
CA THR A 433 -4.52 14.86 -8.64
C THR A 433 -5.02 13.47 -8.26
N LYS A 434 -5.77 12.79 -9.13
CA LYS A 434 -6.30 11.45 -8.83
C LYS A 434 -5.23 10.39 -8.56
N SER A 435 -4.14 10.38 -9.32
CA SER A 435 -3.07 9.40 -9.12
C SER A 435 -2.14 9.76 -7.96
N TRP A 436 -1.88 11.04 -7.73
CA TRP A 436 -1.18 11.50 -6.52
C TRP A 436 -1.97 11.17 -5.25
N ASN A 437 -3.30 11.31 -5.24
CA ASN A 437 -4.15 10.90 -4.13
C ASN A 437 -3.99 9.41 -3.85
N HIS A 438 -4.11 8.59 -4.89
CA HIS A 438 -3.92 7.13 -4.75
C HIS A 438 -2.54 6.78 -4.17
N LYS A 439 -1.47 7.42 -4.64
CA LYS A 439 -0.11 7.16 -4.15
C LYS A 439 0.12 7.67 -2.74
N THR A 440 -0.54 8.76 -2.36
CA THR A 440 -0.51 9.27 -0.99
C THR A 440 -1.30 8.36 -0.04
N ASP A 441 -2.44 7.80 -0.49
CA ASP A 441 -3.17 6.76 0.22
C ASP A 441 -2.34 5.49 0.36
N MET A 442 -1.59 5.10 -0.68
CA MET A 442 -0.64 3.99 -0.59
C MET A 442 0.43 4.27 0.46
N ALA A 443 1.00 5.48 0.49
CA ALA A 443 1.97 5.88 1.52
C ALA A 443 1.36 5.75 2.93
N GLY A 444 0.14 6.25 3.11
CA GLY A 444 -0.62 6.13 4.37
C GLY A 444 -0.89 4.68 4.76
N ARG A 445 -1.30 3.85 3.79
CA ARG A 445 -1.60 2.44 3.98
C ARG A 445 -0.38 1.63 4.35
N TYR A 446 0.80 1.94 3.81
CA TYR A 446 2.03 1.17 4.03
C TYR A 446 3.00 1.82 5.01
N CYS A 447 2.45 2.59 5.96
CA CYS A 447 3.18 3.12 7.10
C CYS A 447 4.33 4.06 6.74
N PHE A 448 4.33 4.70 5.56
CA PHE A 448 5.32 5.70 5.23
C PHE A 448 5.23 6.86 6.22
N GLY A 449 6.36 7.44 6.61
CA GLY A 449 6.35 8.59 7.50
C GLY A 449 6.11 9.92 6.79
N GLY A 450 5.99 9.90 5.46
CA GLY A 450 5.64 11.08 4.66
C GLY A 450 5.66 10.82 3.16
N THR A 451 5.56 11.91 2.41
CA THR A 451 5.77 11.95 0.96
C THR A 451 6.82 13.01 0.63
N PHE A 452 7.44 12.87 -0.54
CA PHE A 452 8.20 13.96 -1.11
C PHE A 452 7.90 14.17 -2.59
N VAL A 453 8.21 15.37 -3.10
CA VAL A 453 7.99 15.73 -4.51
C VAL A 453 9.31 16.04 -5.22
N TRP A 454 9.45 15.47 -6.42
CA TRP A 454 10.42 15.88 -7.43
C TRP A 454 9.70 16.42 -8.68
N SER A 455 9.72 17.72 -8.98
CA SER A 455 10.17 18.82 -8.10
C SER A 455 9.14 19.96 -8.06
N LEU A 456 9.17 20.75 -6.99
CA LEU A 456 8.17 21.80 -6.70
C LEU A 456 8.04 22.83 -7.83
N ASP A 457 9.15 23.12 -8.49
CA ASP A 457 9.26 24.08 -9.59
C ASP A 457 8.71 23.58 -10.93
N GLN A 458 8.23 22.34 -11.00
CA GLN A 458 7.64 21.75 -12.21
C GLN A 458 6.09 21.83 -12.21
N GLY A 459 5.48 22.09 -11.05
CA GLY A 459 4.07 22.41 -10.89
C GLY A 459 3.80 23.92 -11.01
N THR A 460 2.59 24.34 -10.65
CA THR A 460 2.21 25.76 -10.59
C THR A 460 2.46 26.36 -9.20
N PRO A 461 2.66 27.69 -9.11
CA PRO A 461 2.79 28.41 -7.83
C PRO A 461 1.63 28.20 -6.84
N SER A 462 0.46 27.80 -7.33
CA SER A 462 -0.76 27.58 -6.53
C SER A 462 -0.97 26.13 -6.10
N ASP A 463 -0.15 25.19 -6.58
CA ASP A 463 -0.40 23.78 -6.31
C ASP A 463 -0.16 23.48 -4.83
N PRO A 464 -1.19 23.06 -4.08
CA PRO A 464 -1.01 22.62 -2.72
C PRO A 464 -0.11 21.38 -2.69
N PRO A 465 0.46 21.02 -1.53
CA PRO A 465 1.06 19.69 -1.39
C PRO A 465 0.03 18.63 -1.81
N PRO A 466 0.49 17.47 -2.33
CA PRO A 466 -0.37 16.31 -2.55
C PRO A 466 -1.28 16.12 -1.32
N PRO A 467 -2.60 15.98 -1.52
CA PRO A 467 -3.54 16.06 -0.42
C PRO A 467 -3.28 14.96 0.59
N GLU A 468 -3.65 15.20 1.85
CA GLU A 468 -3.62 14.14 2.86
C GLU A 468 -4.50 12.98 2.41
N PRO A 469 -4.18 11.73 2.83
CA PRO A 469 -5.03 10.61 2.49
C PRO A 469 -6.45 10.91 2.96
N GLU A 470 -7.35 11.14 2.01
CA GLU A 470 -8.77 11.07 2.27
C GLU A 470 -9.03 9.59 2.51
N PHE A 471 -9.17 9.19 3.78
CA PHE A 471 -9.64 7.85 4.07
C PHE A 471 -11.11 7.73 3.62
N GLU A 472 -11.32 7.53 2.32
CA GLU A 472 -12.37 6.67 1.84
C GLU A 472 -12.13 5.31 2.49
N VAL A 473 -13.01 4.90 3.40
CA VAL A 473 -13.06 3.51 3.87
C VAL A 473 -13.66 2.67 2.75
N GLY A 474 -12.90 2.50 1.67
CA GLY A 474 -13.21 1.66 0.52
C GLY A 474 -12.80 0.21 0.80
N CYS A 475 -13.77 -0.65 1.08
CA CYS A 475 -13.54 -2.10 1.21
C CYS A 475 -13.17 -2.72 -0.15
N ILE A 476 -11.91 -3.12 -0.34
CA ILE A 476 -11.46 -3.92 -1.50
C ILE A 476 -11.85 -5.40 -1.27
N HIS A 477 -12.81 -5.92 -2.06
CA HIS A 477 -13.10 -7.36 -2.12
C HIS A 477 -12.06 -8.10 -3.00
N LYS A 478 -11.32 -9.05 -2.43
CA LYS A 478 -10.60 -10.12 -3.17
C LYS A 478 -11.22 -11.47 -2.81
N VAL A 479 -11.61 -12.26 -3.81
CA VAL A 479 -12.18 -13.61 -3.68
C VAL A 479 -11.06 -14.64 -3.41
N PRO A 480 -11.23 -15.65 -2.53
CA PRO A 480 -10.19 -16.66 -2.24
C PRO A 480 -10.07 -17.74 -3.34
N SER A 481 -8.92 -18.42 -3.42
CA SER A 481 -8.69 -19.55 -4.35
C SER A 481 -9.38 -20.84 -3.89
N GLN A 482 -9.80 -21.68 -4.84
CA GLN A 482 -10.48 -22.97 -4.63
C GLN A 482 -9.68 -23.97 -3.77
N GLU A 483 -8.36 -23.85 -3.75
CA GLU A 483 -7.45 -24.74 -3.01
C GLU A 483 -7.59 -24.58 -1.48
N PHE A 484 -7.88 -23.37 -1.02
CA PHE A 484 -8.10 -23.06 0.40
C PHE A 484 -9.42 -23.64 0.93
N LEU A 485 -10.47 -23.64 0.09
CA LEU A 485 -11.77 -24.26 0.39
C LEU A 485 -11.66 -25.79 0.53
N GLY A 486 -10.82 -26.41 -0.31
CA GLY A 486 -10.57 -27.86 -0.26
C GLY A 486 -9.89 -28.33 1.04
N HIS A 487 -8.96 -27.54 1.58
CA HIS A 487 -8.26 -27.87 2.83
C HIS A 487 -9.19 -27.78 4.06
N CYS A 488 -10.08 -26.78 4.09
CA CYS A 488 -11.04 -26.62 5.19
C CYS A 488 -12.06 -27.76 5.23
N LEU A 489 -12.58 -28.18 4.07
CA LEU A 489 -13.56 -29.27 3.98
C LEU A 489 -12.99 -30.63 4.40
N LYS A 490 -11.71 -30.89 4.09
CA LYS A 490 -11.04 -32.14 4.47
C LYS A 490 -10.84 -32.23 5.98
N MET A 491 -10.38 -31.14 6.60
CA MET A 491 -10.12 -31.06 8.03
C MET A 491 -11.41 -31.18 8.87
N VAL A 492 -12.53 -30.63 8.37
CA VAL A 492 -13.84 -30.77 9.02
C VAL A 492 -14.29 -32.23 9.04
N ASN A 493 -14.10 -32.99 7.95
CA ASN A 493 -14.51 -34.39 7.90
C ASN A 493 -13.66 -35.28 8.83
N ASP A 494 -12.34 -35.05 8.91
CA ASP A 494 -11.43 -35.84 9.75
C ASP A 494 -11.73 -35.72 11.27
N ILE A 495 -12.26 -34.57 11.71
CA ILE A 495 -12.64 -34.32 13.11
C ILE A 495 -13.93 -35.07 13.50
N PHE A 496 -14.86 -35.26 12.56
CA PHE A 496 -16.15 -35.92 12.84
C PHE A 496 -16.10 -37.45 12.75
N ASP A 497 -15.06 -38.03 12.15
CA ASP A 497 -14.86 -39.49 12.11
C ASP A 497 -14.13 -40.04 13.36
N THR A 498 -13.53 -39.19 14.19
CA THR A 498 -12.89 -39.59 15.45
C THR A 498 -13.81 -39.29 16.62
N ASN A 499 -14.53 -40.31 17.09
CA ASN A 499 -15.50 -40.24 18.18
C ASN A 499 -14.83 -40.07 19.57
N GLN A 500 -13.93 -39.09 19.73
CA GLN A 500 -13.22 -38.82 20.98
C GLN A 500 -13.98 -37.76 21.80
N THR A 501 -14.47 -38.18 22.96
CA THR A 501 -15.37 -37.42 23.84
C THR A 501 -14.67 -36.56 24.88
N THR A 502 -13.36 -36.32 24.79
CA THR A 502 -12.67 -35.42 25.74
C THR A 502 -11.58 -34.61 25.06
N ALA A 503 -11.79 -33.29 24.98
CA ALA A 503 -10.74 -32.33 24.65
C ALA A 503 -10.99 -31.02 25.42
N THR A 504 -10.37 -30.91 26.59
CA THR A 504 -10.26 -29.66 27.35
C THR A 504 -9.13 -28.82 26.77
N ALA A 505 -9.36 -28.19 25.62
CA ALA A 505 -8.51 -27.10 25.11
C ALA A 505 -9.18 -26.43 23.91
N LEU A 506 -9.43 -25.12 24.02
CA LEU A 506 -9.64 -24.25 22.86
C LEU A 506 -8.41 -24.35 21.97
N ARG A 507 -8.53 -25.00 20.80
CA ARG A 507 -7.56 -24.86 19.72
C ARG A 507 -8.19 -24.08 18.57
N PRO A 508 -7.43 -23.20 17.90
CA PRO A 508 -7.94 -22.36 16.81
C PRO A 508 -8.37 -23.24 15.64
N PHE A 509 -9.59 -23.02 15.15
CA PHE A 509 -10.17 -23.76 14.02
C PHE A 509 -9.76 -23.19 12.65
N GLY A 510 -8.84 -22.21 12.65
CA GLY A 510 -8.36 -21.47 11.48
C GLY A 510 -8.91 -20.04 11.44
N CYS A 511 -8.07 -19.11 10.98
CA CYS A 511 -8.41 -17.69 10.81
C CYS A 511 -8.11 -17.27 9.37
N TYR A 512 -8.93 -16.38 8.82
CA TYR A 512 -8.62 -15.65 7.59
C TYR A 512 -9.00 -14.18 7.74
N LYS A 513 -7.99 -13.30 7.66
CA LYS A 513 -8.08 -11.87 8.04
C LYS A 513 -8.69 -11.71 9.44
N ASP A 514 -9.80 -10.98 9.57
CA ASP A 514 -10.41 -10.57 10.83
C ASP A 514 -11.58 -11.47 11.27
N CYS A 515 -11.78 -12.63 10.62
CA CYS A 515 -12.80 -13.59 10.99
C CYS A 515 -12.12 -14.90 11.43
N CYS A 516 -12.20 -15.17 12.74
CA CYS A 516 -11.70 -16.40 13.34
C CYS A 516 -12.90 -17.20 13.87
N LEU A 517 -12.96 -18.49 13.51
CA LEU A 517 -13.96 -19.38 14.07
C LEU A 517 -13.41 -19.98 15.37
N TYR A 518 -14.01 -19.59 16.50
CA TYR A 518 -13.74 -20.18 17.81
C TYR A 518 -14.92 -21.06 18.21
N LEU A 519 -14.70 -22.38 18.28
CA LEU A 519 -15.67 -23.30 18.87
C LEU A 519 -15.30 -23.54 20.33
N GLY A 520 -15.98 -22.83 21.23
CA GLY A 520 -15.97 -23.13 22.65
C GLY A 520 -17.11 -24.09 22.98
N LEU A 521 -16.80 -25.36 23.22
CA LEU A 521 -17.74 -26.28 23.85
C LEU A 521 -17.56 -26.19 25.36
N GLY A 522 -18.43 -25.45 26.03
CA GLY A 522 -18.52 -25.49 27.49
C GLY A 522 -18.97 -26.88 27.95
N GLU A 523 -18.47 -27.36 29.09
CA GLU A 523 -18.98 -28.56 29.73
C GLU A 523 -20.43 -28.33 30.18
N TYR A 524 -21.38 -28.73 29.35
CA TYR A 524 -22.76 -28.84 29.76
C TYR A 524 -23.00 -30.27 30.24
N LYS A 525 -23.10 -30.47 31.56
CA LYS A 525 -23.65 -31.71 32.10
C LYS A 525 -25.05 -31.90 31.50
N ASN A 526 -25.23 -32.99 30.75
CA ASN A 526 -26.48 -33.46 30.14
C ASN A 526 -26.93 -32.78 28.83
N VAL A 527 -26.06 -32.15 28.05
CA VAL A 527 -26.40 -31.78 26.67
C VAL A 527 -25.69 -32.71 25.70
N GLN A 528 -26.44 -33.69 25.16
CA GLN A 528 -25.99 -34.40 23.96
C GLN A 528 -26.18 -33.48 22.76
N ILE A 529 -25.14 -32.72 22.42
CA ILE A 529 -25.12 -31.93 21.19
C ILE A 529 -25.03 -32.92 20.03
N ARG A 530 -26.09 -33.02 19.24
CA ARG A 530 -26.13 -33.94 18.10
C ARG A 530 -25.20 -33.41 17.03
N ALA A 531 -24.15 -34.16 16.68
CA ALA A 531 -23.11 -33.78 15.71
C ALA A 531 -23.68 -33.24 14.37
N LYS A 532 -24.89 -33.66 14.01
CA LYS A 532 -25.64 -33.16 12.86
C LYS A 532 -25.98 -31.66 12.94
N GLU A 533 -26.36 -31.15 14.10
CA GLU A 533 -26.78 -29.75 14.30
C GLU A 533 -25.58 -28.80 14.24
N VAL A 534 -24.42 -29.22 14.77
CA VAL A 534 -23.16 -28.46 14.67
C VAL A 534 -22.62 -28.47 13.24
N LYS A 535 -22.71 -29.61 12.54
CA LYS A 535 -22.35 -29.73 11.12
C LYS A 535 -23.26 -28.87 10.23
N GLU A 536 -24.57 -28.86 10.48
CA GLU A 536 -25.53 -28.01 9.75
C GLU A 536 -25.33 -26.52 10.05
N ALA A 537 -25.01 -26.14 11.30
CA ALA A 537 -24.67 -24.75 11.65
C ALA A 537 -23.36 -24.30 10.99
N ALA A 538 -22.32 -25.12 11.00
CA ALA A 538 -21.05 -24.82 10.37
C ALA A 538 -21.19 -24.73 8.83
N LEU A 539 -21.92 -25.66 8.20
CA LEU A 539 -22.24 -25.63 6.77
C LEU A 539 -23.14 -24.44 6.39
N SER A 540 -24.08 -24.05 7.25
CA SER A 540 -24.94 -22.87 7.04
C SER A 540 -24.13 -21.58 7.04
N ILE A 541 -23.20 -21.43 7.98
CA ILE A 541 -22.32 -20.26 8.07
C ILE A 541 -21.35 -20.23 6.88
N LEU A 542 -20.79 -21.38 6.47
CA LEU A 542 -19.94 -21.49 5.29
C LEU A 542 -20.69 -21.20 3.97
N ASN A 543 -21.96 -21.62 3.85
CA ASN A 543 -22.81 -21.31 2.69
C ASN A 543 -23.24 -19.84 2.63
N THR A 544 -23.33 -19.16 3.78
CA THR A 544 -23.61 -17.71 3.85
C THR A 544 -22.43 -16.91 3.31
N CYS A 545 -21.21 -17.45 3.39
CA CYS A 545 -20.02 -16.81 2.87
C CYS A 545 -19.74 -17.08 1.37
N HIS A 546 -20.31 -18.13 0.73
CA HIS A 546 -19.85 -18.58 -0.61
C HIS A 546 -20.88 -19.30 -1.54
N GLY A 547 -22.10 -18.79 -1.79
CA GLY A 547 -23.08 -19.51 -2.65
C GLY A 547 -23.83 -18.71 -3.75
N PRO A 548 -23.57 -18.96 -5.07
CA PRO A 548 -24.32 -18.45 -6.24
C PRO A 548 -25.35 -19.47 -6.80
N GLY A 549 -26.37 -19.04 -7.56
CA GLY A 549 -27.23 -19.95 -8.39
C GLY A 549 -26.60 -20.25 -9.77
N PRO A 550 -26.98 -21.30 -10.55
CA PRO A 550 -28.34 -21.85 -10.68
C PRO A 550 -28.52 -23.37 -11.00
N SER A 551 -29.80 -23.79 -11.11
CA SER A 551 -30.38 -24.90 -11.93
C SER A 551 -31.08 -26.08 -11.19
N ARG A 552 -32.24 -26.44 -11.75
CA ARG A 552 -33.24 -27.42 -11.27
C ARG A 552 -32.86 -28.85 -11.66
N ARG A 553 -32.77 -29.78 -10.69
CA ARG A 553 -33.51 -31.08 -10.62
C ARG A 553 -32.82 -32.08 -9.66
N GLY A 554 -33.62 -32.65 -8.76
CA GLY A 554 -33.26 -33.70 -7.78
C GLY A 554 -32.85 -33.06 -6.46
N VAL A 555 -33.69 -32.90 -5.45
CA VAL A 555 -34.41 -33.98 -4.77
C VAL A 555 -35.66 -33.37 -4.11
N GLN A 556 -36.83 -33.53 -4.75
CA GLN A 556 -38.06 -33.66 -3.98
C GLN A 556 -38.38 -35.16 -3.92
N ARG A 557 -38.32 -35.65 -2.69
CA ARG A 557 -38.80 -36.89 -2.06
C ARG A 557 -39.55 -37.91 -2.94
N ARG A 558 -39.31 -39.20 -2.66
CA ARG A 558 -40.18 -40.31 -3.06
C ARG A 558 -41.66 -39.99 -2.70
N ALA A 559 -42.45 -39.79 -3.76
CA ALA A 559 -43.87 -40.15 -4.00
C ALA A 559 -45.01 -39.50 -3.14
N PRO A 560 -46.27 -39.49 -3.62
CA PRO A 560 -46.87 -38.72 -4.74
C PRO A 560 -48.17 -37.96 -4.32
N THR A 561 -48.73 -36.99 -5.09
CA THR A 561 -49.74 -37.15 -6.18
C THR A 561 -49.96 -35.77 -6.84
N LEU A 562 -49.75 -35.61 -8.16
CA LEU A 562 -50.72 -35.70 -9.28
C LEU A 562 -51.81 -34.61 -9.30
N ALA A 563 -51.60 -33.53 -10.08
CA ALA A 563 -52.49 -33.07 -11.16
C ALA A 563 -52.15 -31.65 -11.69
N ALA A 564 -51.93 -31.57 -13.01
CA ALA A 564 -52.10 -30.44 -13.93
C ALA A 564 -51.27 -29.15 -13.67
N LEU A 565 -50.22 -28.76 -14.41
CA LEU A 565 -50.04 -28.69 -15.87
C LEU A 565 -51.28 -28.18 -16.60
N VAL A 566 -51.42 -26.86 -16.78
CA VAL A 566 -51.73 -26.27 -18.09
C VAL A 566 -50.95 -24.95 -18.22
N PRO A 567 -50.01 -24.87 -19.17
CA PRO A 567 -49.21 -23.69 -19.49
C PRO A 567 -50.10 -22.60 -20.15
N VAL A 568 -49.59 -21.46 -20.58
CA VAL A 568 -49.18 -21.23 -21.98
C VAL A 568 -49.18 -19.71 -22.13
N ILE A 569 -48.01 -19.09 -22.32
CA ILE A 569 -47.55 -18.49 -23.60
C ILE A 569 -48.34 -17.19 -23.93
N ILE A 570 -47.67 -16.30 -24.66
CA ILE A 570 -48.16 -15.05 -25.27
C ILE A 570 -47.98 -13.86 -24.30
N ALA A 571 -47.20 -12.82 -24.55
CA ALA A 571 -46.40 -12.37 -25.69
C ALA A 571 -45.38 -11.36 -25.12
N LYS A 572 -44.08 -11.54 -25.31
CA LYS A 572 -43.29 -11.00 -26.43
C LYS A 572 -43.33 -9.46 -26.63
N TRP A 573 -42.18 -8.83 -26.26
CA TRP A 573 -41.39 -7.82 -27.00
C TRP A 573 -41.90 -6.38 -27.18
N THR A 574 -41.11 -5.39 -26.73
CA THR A 574 -40.42 -4.38 -27.59
C THR A 574 -39.35 -3.58 -26.82
N MET A 575 -38.44 -2.95 -27.57
CA MET A 575 -37.03 -2.64 -27.26
C MET A 575 -36.71 -1.15 -27.00
N ILE A 576 -35.66 -0.93 -26.18
CA ILE A 576 -34.57 0.10 -26.20
C ILE A 576 -34.94 1.60 -26.01
N ALA A 577 -34.45 2.20 -24.90
CA ALA A 577 -33.38 3.22 -24.91
C ALA A 577 -32.99 3.74 -23.49
N ALA A 578 -31.67 3.91 -23.31
CA ALA A 578 -30.96 4.84 -22.41
C ALA A 578 -30.72 4.51 -20.91
N ALA A 579 -29.42 4.36 -20.62
CA ALA A 579 -28.64 4.95 -19.52
C ALA A 579 -28.66 4.34 -18.10
N ASN A 580 -27.44 3.96 -17.70
CA ASN A 580 -26.86 3.94 -16.35
C ASN A 580 -27.31 2.86 -15.36
N ILE A 581 -26.36 1.94 -15.14
CA ILE A 581 -26.41 0.80 -14.22
C ILE A 581 -26.14 1.30 -12.80
N ALA A 582 -27.19 1.32 -11.98
CA ALA A 582 -27.14 1.48 -10.52
C ALA A 582 -27.98 0.39 -9.82
N THR A 583 -27.86 -0.86 -10.26
CA THR A 583 -28.82 -1.94 -9.95
C THR A 583 -28.18 -3.25 -9.48
N VAL A 584 -27.25 -3.19 -8.53
CA VAL A 584 -26.81 -4.41 -7.81
C VAL A 584 -26.95 -4.31 -6.28
N ILE A 585 -27.12 -3.10 -5.72
CA ILE A 585 -27.32 -2.92 -4.28
C ILE A 585 -28.75 -3.31 -3.83
N ILE A 586 -29.73 -3.25 -4.73
CA ILE A 586 -31.17 -3.43 -4.42
C ILE A 586 -31.56 -4.92 -4.23
N GLY A 587 -30.81 -5.88 -4.80
CA GLY A 587 -31.21 -7.29 -4.79
C GLY A 587 -31.05 -8.01 -3.43
N ALA A 588 -30.01 -7.68 -2.68
CA ALA A 588 -29.68 -8.38 -1.44
C ALA A 588 -30.48 -7.84 -0.23
N ILE A 589 -30.89 -6.57 -0.27
CA ILE A 589 -31.67 -5.92 0.79
C ILE A 589 -33.13 -6.41 0.75
N VAL A 590 -33.69 -6.61 -0.45
CA VAL A 590 -35.08 -7.07 -0.65
C VAL A 590 -35.32 -8.51 -0.17
N TRP A 591 -34.32 -9.39 -0.22
CA TRP A 591 -34.51 -10.80 0.16
C TRP A 591 -34.51 -11.03 1.68
N THR A 592 -33.69 -10.29 2.41
CA THR A 592 -33.62 -10.35 3.88
C THR A 592 -34.90 -9.79 4.53
N LEU A 593 -35.58 -8.86 3.86
CA LEU A 593 -36.84 -8.25 4.30
C LEU A 593 -38.08 -9.14 4.16
N VAL A 594 -38.03 -10.23 3.38
CA VAL A 594 -39.20 -11.10 3.09
C VAL A 594 -39.39 -12.21 4.14
N GLN A 595 -38.37 -12.53 4.95
CA GLN A 595 -38.42 -13.65 5.90
C GLN A 595 -38.74 -13.24 7.34
N PHE A 596 -38.77 -11.93 7.64
CA PHE A 596 -39.03 -11.42 8.99
C PHE A 596 -40.43 -10.78 9.07
N PHE A 597 -41.38 -11.64 9.48
CA PHE A 597 -42.60 -11.35 10.25
C PHE A 597 -43.97 -11.29 9.54
N LYS A 598 -44.85 -12.14 10.09
CA LYS A 598 -46.30 -11.96 10.17
C LYS A 598 -46.63 -11.34 11.55
N ASN A 599 -47.27 -10.16 11.54
CA ASN A 599 -48.13 -9.45 12.53
C ASN A 599 -47.57 -9.14 13.94
N TRP A 600 -47.67 -7.95 14.57
CA TRP A 600 -48.18 -6.58 14.28
C TRP A 600 -47.90 -5.63 15.49
N ASN A 601 -47.26 -4.45 15.32
CA ASN A 601 -47.66 -3.09 15.81
C ASN A 601 -46.68 -1.99 15.27
N ASP A 602 -47.16 -1.01 14.48
CA ASP A 602 -46.33 -0.16 13.58
C ASP A 602 -45.61 1.02 14.30
N ASP A 603 -46.26 1.68 15.27
CA ASP A 603 -45.75 2.94 15.85
C ASP A 603 -44.52 2.75 16.75
N GLU A 604 -44.48 1.65 17.49
CA GLU A 604 -43.39 1.29 18.41
C GLU A 604 -42.13 0.89 17.65
N GLU A 605 -42.27 0.08 16.59
CA GLU A 605 -41.17 -0.28 15.68
C GLU A 605 -40.63 0.95 14.92
N ARG A 606 -41.48 1.93 14.62
CA ARG A 606 -41.05 3.22 14.06
C ARG A 606 -40.24 4.02 15.05
N GLY A 607 -40.69 4.10 16.30
CA GLY A 607 -39.99 4.79 17.38
C GLY A 607 -38.61 4.20 17.68
N GLU A 608 -38.55 2.88 17.91
CA GLU A 608 -37.29 2.17 18.16
C GLU A 608 -36.31 2.31 17.01
N PHE A 609 -36.79 2.28 15.77
CA PHE A 609 -35.94 2.43 14.60
C PHE A 609 -35.27 3.81 14.53
N VAL A 610 -36.04 4.88 14.70
CA VAL A 610 -35.50 6.24 14.64
C VAL A 610 -34.49 6.46 15.77
N LEU A 611 -34.79 5.97 16.98
CA LEU A 611 -33.90 6.07 18.14
C LEU A 611 -32.61 5.27 17.98
N THR A 612 -32.71 4.00 17.57
CA THR A 612 -31.54 3.11 17.39
C THR A 612 -30.64 3.62 16.27
N THR A 613 -31.23 4.06 15.16
CA THR A 613 -30.48 4.59 14.01
C THR A 613 -29.69 5.84 14.41
N VAL A 614 -30.30 6.78 15.13
CA VAL A 614 -29.60 7.98 15.62
C VAL A 614 -28.48 7.61 16.59
N LYS A 615 -28.71 6.65 17.49
CA LYS A 615 -27.70 6.17 18.44
C LYS A 615 -26.47 5.58 17.74
N GLU A 616 -26.67 4.58 16.87
CA GLU A 616 -25.59 3.89 16.16
C GLU A 616 -24.85 4.86 15.22
N THR A 617 -25.59 5.76 14.58
CA THR A 617 -25.00 6.80 13.73
C THR A 617 -24.12 7.74 14.54
N ARG A 618 -24.54 8.13 15.76
CA ARG A 618 -23.73 8.97 16.64
C ARG A 618 -22.49 8.27 17.17
N GLU A 619 -22.58 6.99 17.53
CA GLU A 619 -21.43 6.17 17.95
C GLU A 619 -20.39 6.07 16.82
N LYS A 620 -20.87 5.97 15.58
CA LYS A 620 -20.03 5.89 14.38
C LYS A 620 -19.46 7.24 13.93
N TYR A 621 -20.18 8.34 14.19
CA TYR A 621 -19.82 9.70 13.77
C TYR A 621 -19.88 10.70 14.94
N PRO A 622 -18.98 10.55 15.95
CA PRO A 622 -18.98 11.36 17.17
C PRO A 622 -18.61 12.85 16.96
N GLU A 623 -18.22 13.24 15.75
CA GLU A 623 -17.89 14.61 15.35
C GLU A 623 -19.07 15.39 14.75
N PHE A 624 -20.23 14.76 14.54
CA PHE A 624 -21.43 15.39 13.95
C PHE A 624 -22.66 15.29 14.86
N ASN A 625 -23.49 16.32 14.86
CA ASN A 625 -24.82 16.24 15.43
C ASN A 625 -25.74 15.50 14.46
N ILE A 626 -26.51 14.53 14.97
CA ILE A 626 -27.38 13.66 14.18
C ILE A 626 -28.83 14.04 14.45
N ILE A 627 -29.63 14.27 13.41
CA ILE A 627 -31.07 14.49 13.49
C ILE A 627 -31.74 13.56 12.48
N MET A 628 -32.71 12.76 12.89
CA MET A 628 -33.52 11.93 11.99
C MET A 628 -34.98 12.29 12.14
N ALA A 629 -35.68 12.51 11.02
CA ALA A 629 -37.06 12.96 11.01
C ALA A 629 -37.76 12.62 9.67
N HIS A 630 -39.07 12.83 9.55
CA HIS A 630 -39.80 12.63 8.28
C HIS A 630 -39.55 13.77 7.26
N SER A 631 -39.90 13.61 5.99
CA SER A 631 -39.58 14.61 4.95
C SER A 631 -40.29 15.98 5.03
N ASP A 632 -41.14 16.24 6.04
CA ASP A 632 -41.89 17.51 6.17
C ASP A 632 -41.17 18.60 7.01
N HIS A 633 -40.02 18.27 7.60
CA HIS A 633 -39.26 19.16 8.47
C HIS A 633 -38.48 20.23 7.69
N THR A 634 -37.97 21.27 8.37
CA THR A 634 -37.26 22.36 7.69
C THR A 634 -35.89 22.61 8.33
N PRO A 635 -34.80 22.16 7.67
CA PRO A 635 -33.44 22.42 8.11
C PRO A 635 -32.95 23.83 7.69
N SER A 636 -32.10 24.43 8.50
CA SER A 636 -31.36 25.66 8.18
C SER A 636 -29.96 25.59 8.80
N PHE A 637 -29.00 25.04 8.05
CA PHE A 637 -27.63 24.85 8.54
C PHE A 637 -26.68 25.93 8.01
N GLU A 638 -25.75 26.38 8.85
CA GLU A 638 -24.83 27.48 8.53
C GLU A 638 -23.69 27.06 7.58
N GLU A 639 -23.46 25.74 7.43
CA GLU A 639 -22.45 25.16 6.54
C GLU A 639 -23.12 24.52 5.31
N PRO A 640 -22.91 25.02 4.06
CA PRO A 640 -23.63 24.53 2.88
C PRO A 640 -23.29 23.09 2.46
N CYS A 641 -22.14 22.56 2.87
CA CYS A 641 -21.54 21.34 2.29
C CYS A 641 -21.67 20.08 3.14
N TYR A 642 -22.28 20.15 4.33
CA TYR A 642 -22.49 19.01 5.22
C TYR A 642 -23.96 18.82 5.55
N HIS A 643 -24.78 18.63 4.52
CA HIS A 643 -26.06 17.93 4.68
C HIS A 643 -26.08 16.79 3.67
N ARG A 644 -26.08 15.54 4.14
CA ARG A 644 -26.53 14.40 3.34
C ARG A 644 -27.87 13.99 3.92
N HIS A 645 -28.96 14.29 3.22
CA HIS A 645 -30.23 13.61 3.50
C HIS A 645 -30.23 12.31 2.69
N VAL A 646 -30.63 11.22 3.34
CA VAL A 646 -31.01 10.00 2.64
C VAL A 646 -32.51 9.92 2.81
N GLU A 647 -33.25 10.21 1.74
CA GLU A 647 -34.67 9.91 1.68
C GLU A 647 -34.82 8.42 1.42
N PHE A 648 -35.47 7.72 2.33
CA PHE A 648 -35.80 6.32 2.09
C PHE A 648 -37.21 6.00 2.57
N ASP A 649 -37.92 5.33 1.68
CA ASP A 649 -39.25 4.80 1.86
C ASP A 649 -39.17 3.47 2.63
N ARG A 650 -39.61 3.48 3.89
CA ARG A 650 -39.70 2.24 4.68
C ARG A 650 -41.15 1.76 4.68
N PRO A 651 -41.45 0.57 4.13
CA PRO A 651 -42.77 -0.02 4.24
C PRO A 651 -42.96 -0.53 5.66
N PHE A 652 -44.01 -0.05 6.29
CA PHE A 652 -44.55 -0.54 7.54
C PHE A 652 -45.93 -1.19 7.29
N PRO A 653 -46.50 -1.93 8.26
CA PRO A 653 -47.74 -2.68 8.06
C PRO A 653 -48.91 -1.86 7.48
N HIS A 654 -48.93 -0.54 7.65
CA HIS A 654 -50.01 0.34 7.16
C HIS A 654 -49.58 1.44 6.19
N GLY A 655 -48.35 1.42 5.66
CA GLY A 655 -47.92 2.39 4.65
C GLY A 655 -46.41 2.49 4.50
N THR A 656 -45.97 3.21 3.48
CA THR A 656 -44.57 3.55 3.27
C THR A 656 -44.35 4.98 3.75
N TYR A 657 -43.34 5.19 4.60
CA TYR A 657 -43.02 6.50 5.15
C TYR A 657 -41.58 6.88 4.81
N GLY A 658 -41.38 8.13 4.40
CA GLY A 658 -40.08 8.68 4.02
C GLY A 658 -39.37 9.30 5.21
N TYR A 659 -38.15 8.87 5.51
CA TYR A 659 -37.31 9.49 6.53
C TYR A 659 -36.10 10.17 5.92
N GLU A 660 -35.63 11.23 6.58
CA GLU A 660 -34.39 11.94 6.32
C GLU A 660 -33.51 11.93 7.57
N ILE A 661 -32.20 11.74 7.37
CA ILE A 661 -31.18 11.86 8.42
C ILE A 661 -30.28 13.04 8.05
N TYR A 662 -30.00 13.92 9.00
CA TYR A 662 -29.14 15.08 8.85
C TYR A 662 -27.93 14.93 9.77
N LEU A 663 -26.74 15.14 9.20
CA LEU A 663 -25.47 15.19 9.93
C LEU A 663 -24.93 16.61 9.80
N THR A 664 -24.87 17.36 10.90
CA THR A 664 -24.50 18.77 10.85
C THR A 664 -23.66 19.19 12.05
N ARG A 665 -22.83 20.22 11.89
CA ARG A 665 -22.03 20.80 12.99
C ARG A 665 -22.69 22.01 13.63
N ARG A 666 -23.42 22.84 12.87
CA ARG A 666 -24.09 24.04 13.36
C ARG A 666 -25.34 24.41 12.56
N GLY A 667 -26.29 25.06 13.21
CA GLY A 667 -27.44 25.69 12.58
C GLY A 667 -28.72 25.47 13.37
N ASN A 668 -29.85 25.49 12.68
CA ASN A 668 -31.17 25.36 13.28
C ASN A 668 -32.00 24.30 12.55
N PHE A 669 -32.87 23.64 13.28
CA PHE A 669 -33.81 22.66 12.74
C PHE A 669 -35.21 22.92 13.26
N THR A 670 -36.15 23.12 12.34
CA THR A 670 -37.57 23.36 12.69
C THR A 670 -38.38 22.11 12.48
N LEU A 671 -39.06 21.71 13.55
CA LEU A 671 -39.85 20.51 13.63
C LEU A 671 -41.29 20.79 13.22
N LYS A 672 -41.83 19.94 12.33
CA LYS A 672 -43.25 19.95 11.94
C LYS A 672 -43.91 18.67 12.43
N GLY A 673 -45.21 18.73 12.69
CA GLY A 673 -45.92 17.66 13.39
C GLY A 673 -45.86 17.78 14.91
N ASP A 674 -46.48 16.84 15.60
CA ASP A 674 -46.70 16.79 17.06
C ASP A 674 -45.86 15.71 17.76
N GLY A 675 -44.94 15.05 17.04
CA GLY A 675 -44.23 13.86 17.52
C GLY A 675 -45.09 12.59 17.49
N GLY A 676 -46.22 12.64 16.80
CA GLY A 676 -47.10 11.52 16.46
C GLY A 676 -46.57 10.66 15.32
N TYR A 677 -47.38 10.43 14.28
CA TYR A 677 -47.05 9.72 13.02
C TYR A 677 -45.75 10.17 12.30
N ILE A 678 -45.10 11.22 12.82
CA ILE A 678 -43.82 11.78 12.41
C ILE A 678 -42.86 11.58 13.60
N ASN A 679 -42.22 10.42 13.68
CA ASN A 679 -41.23 10.10 14.72
C ASN A 679 -39.89 10.75 14.38
N TRP A 680 -39.28 11.45 15.33
CA TRP A 680 -37.98 12.11 15.16
C TRP A 680 -37.11 11.93 16.41
N ALA A 681 -35.80 11.78 16.17
CA ALA A 681 -34.79 11.69 17.22
C ALA A 681 -33.51 12.44 16.84
N TRP A 682 -32.74 12.87 17.83
CA TRP A 682 -31.49 13.56 17.62
C TRP A 682 -30.49 13.26 18.73
N SER A 683 -29.20 13.47 18.43
CA SER A 683 -28.11 13.33 19.40
C SER A 683 -26.93 14.22 19.04
N GLY A 684 -26.26 14.76 20.06
CA GLY A 684 -25.15 15.69 19.91
C GLY A 684 -25.34 16.97 20.74
N TYR A 685 -24.66 18.03 20.37
CA TYR A 685 -24.72 19.35 21.00
C TYR A 685 -25.92 20.14 20.44
N ILE A 686 -27.13 19.68 20.78
CA ILE A 686 -28.39 20.26 20.31
C ILE A 686 -29.23 20.68 21.52
N SER A 687 -29.84 21.87 21.48
CA SER A 687 -30.75 22.36 22.51
C SER A 687 -32.14 22.69 21.95
N GLU A 688 -33.20 22.25 22.62
CA GLU A 688 -34.57 22.67 22.33
C GLU A 688 -34.77 24.14 22.79
N ASP A 689 -35.45 24.97 22.00
CA ASP A 689 -35.84 26.32 22.44
C ASP A 689 -36.87 26.20 23.59
N PRO A 690 -36.58 26.77 24.78
CA PRO A 690 -37.45 26.65 25.96
C PRO A 690 -38.83 27.29 25.77
N ASN A 691 -38.98 28.25 24.85
CA ASN A 691 -40.24 28.89 24.52
C ASN A 691 -40.93 28.27 23.30
N ASN A 692 -40.21 27.47 22.50
CA ASN A 692 -40.73 26.79 21.33
C ASN A 692 -40.07 25.42 21.12
N LYS A 693 -40.63 24.39 21.73
CA LYS A 693 -40.14 22.99 21.66
C LYS A 693 -40.14 22.36 20.26
N LYS A 694 -40.52 23.10 19.22
CA LYS A 694 -40.39 22.70 17.81
C LYS A 694 -39.16 23.31 17.13
N GLN A 695 -38.32 24.05 17.84
CA GLN A 695 -37.06 24.57 17.30
C GLN A 695 -35.88 23.95 18.05
N LEU A 696 -34.96 23.36 17.28
CA LEU A 696 -33.69 22.85 17.76
C LEU A 696 -32.56 23.76 17.29
N ALA A 697 -31.77 24.26 18.23
CA ALA A 697 -30.51 24.92 17.94
C ALA A 697 -29.38 23.88 17.98
N VAL A 698 -28.63 23.78 16.89
CA VAL A 698 -27.50 22.87 16.70
C VAL A 698 -26.20 23.63 16.90
N HIS A 699 -25.44 23.24 17.91
CA HIS A 699 -24.19 23.90 18.30
C HIS A 699 -22.98 23.09 17.85
N ALA A 700 -21.85 23.78 17.66
CA ALA A 700 -20.60 23.07 17.34
C ALA A 700 -20.17 22.18 18.50
N PRO A 701 -19.69 20.97 18.19
CA PRO A 701 -18.97 20.15 19.16
C PRO A 701 -17.83 20.94 19.81
N GLY A 702 -17.85 21.05 21.13
CA GLY A 702 -16.80 21.73 21.92
C GLY A 702 -16.96 23.24 22.15
N ALA A 703 -18.05 23.88 21.71
CA ALA A 703 -18.25 25.33 21.79
C ALA A 703 -18.63 25.91 23.19
N GLY A 704 -18.28 25.23 24.30
CA GLY A 704 -18.57 25.73 25.66
C GLY A 704 -20.03 25.60 26.13
N TYR A 705 -20.90 25.01 25.32
CA TYR A 705 -22.24 24.59 25.74
C TYR A 705 -22.16 23.19 26.38
N GLY A 706 -22.69 23.05 27.60
CA GLY A 706 -22.56 21.86 28.44
C GLY A 706 -23.05 20.58 27.77
N TYR A 707 -22.31 19.48 28.00
CA TYR A 707 -22.55 18.06 27.67
C TYR A 707 -23.29 17.73 26.36
N ALA A 708 -22.68 16.90 25.50
CA ALA A 708 -23.39 16.30 24.36
C ALA A 708 -24.67 15.62 24.88
N ALA A 709 -25.82 16.03 24.35
CA ALA A 709 -27.09 15.51 24.79
C ALA A 709 -27.20 14.02 24.44
N PRO A 710 -27.71 13.18 25.36
CA PRO A 710 -28.06 11.80 25.05
C PRO A 710 -29.01 11.72 23.85
N VAL A 711 -29.25 10.52 23.32
CA VAL A 711 -30.27 10.36 22.29
C VAL A 711 -31.61 10.81 22.87
N GLN A 712 -32.16 11.88 22.30
CA GLN A 712 -33.45 12.43 22.66
C GLN A 712 -34.41 12.21 21.49
N GLY A 713 -35.62 11.78 21.79
CA GLY A 713 -36.63 11.53 20.77
C GLY A 713 -38.04 11.47 21.36
N LYS A 714 -39.02 11.70 20.49
CA LYS A 714 -40.44 11.57 20.83
C LYS A 714 -41.04 10.49 19.95
N TYR A 715 -41.76 9.57 20.57
CA TYR A 715 -42.47 8.49 19.88
C TYR A 715 -43.85 8.28 20.51
N VAL A 716 -44.76 7.66 19.78
CA VAL A 716 -46.09 7.31 20.27
C VAL A 716 -46.12 5.88 20.77
N GLU A 717 -46.58 5.69 22.01
CA GLU A 717 -46.85 4.39 22.58
C GLU A 717 -48.30 4.37 23.06
N ASN A 718 -49.12 3.45 22.54
CA ASN A 718 -50.55 3.35 22.87
C ASN A 718 -51.34 4.67 22.69
N GLY A 719 -51.02 5.45 21.65
CA GLY A 719 -51.70 6.71 21.32
C GLY A 719 -51.31 7.90 22.20
N GLN A 720 -50.32 7.78 23.07
CA GLN A 720 -49.76 8.89 23.85
C GLN A 720 -48.32 9.19 23.42
N THR A 721 -48.01 10.46 23.16
CA THR A 721 -46.65 10.91 22.87
C THR A 721 -45.80 10.80 24.13
N LYS A 722 -44.76 9.96 24.08
CA LYS A 722 -43.75 9.83 25.13
C LYS A 722 -42.45 10.48 24.67
N SER A 723 -41.73 11.09 25.60
CA SER A 723 -40.37 11.58 25.39
C SER A 723 -39.41 10.62 26.07
N ILE A 724 -38.37 10.19 25.36
CA ILE A 724 -37.31 9.35 25.91
C ILE A 724 -35.98 10.09 25.89
N GLU A 725 -35.26 10.00 27.00
CA GLU A 725 -33.91 10.51 27.16
C GLU A 725 -33.01 9.35 27.55
N LEU A 726 -32.12 8.95 26.65
CA LEU A 726 -31.32 7.73 26.80
C LEU A 726 -29.86 8.10 27.14
N ALA A 727 -29.58 8.30 28.43
CA ALA A 727 -28.24 8.60 28.93
C ALA A 727 -27.37 7.33 28.95
N VAL A 728 -26.37 7.26 28.07
CA VAL A 728 -25.35 6.20 28.08
C VAL A 728 -24.06 6.78 28.66
N SER A 729 -23.62 6.24 29.80
CA SER A 729 -22.31 6.51 30.40
C SER A 729 -21.42 5.28 30.15
N LEU A 730 -20.27 5.47 29.52
CA LEU A 730 -19.26 4.42 29.32
C LEU A 730 -18.22 4.48 30.45
N GLY A 731 -17.99 3.35 31.11
CA GLY A 731 -16.82 3.05 31.94
C GLY A 731 -16.02 1.93 31.31
#